data_AF-A0A2H0QS47-F1
#
_entry.id   AF-A0A2H0QS47-F1
#
_cell.length_a   1.000
_cell.length_b   1.000
_cell.length_c   1.000
_cell.angle_alpha   90.00
_cell.angle_beta   90.00
_cell.angle_gamma   90.00
#
_symmetry.space_group_name_H-M   'P 1'
#
loop_
_entity.id
_entity.type
_entity.pdbx_description
1 polymer ?
#
loop_
_entity_poly.entity_id
_entity_poly.type
_entity_poly.pdbx_seq_one_letter_code
_entity_poly.pdbx_strand_id
1 'polypeptide(L)'
;MGMSKNRLLKLIEVMMVVSSLFLSSCLSQSGTGKGRSKVSQGVTTKTPDNNSGGGNGSAPGNDNVGNSTDQIIENGKVELRHFVDPFDGTYKTKVTIPKNFTGLLYLSGINVSSLTSKVVSVRFRFGREKEEVIIPAVISRAPGIIPQTDIEVLIMDMKTRPFERIRLLYDLYDYNDYDADDDGIEELEPVLDERNSGLYCRGLKLEDDPTFSDGDSNKDGICNEAADVCQFAYAKVIDQGLVKNADGLSIVPSNPQIDITKTGYTSDSAANTLTKCLPDASDLNTFLGVTNLSGFTSLDYGVPNNISLDGNTYTYNGPYRPIARDEWEVREAAVFGTSGLFKDLMPNTPSATPSDFNKASLGGIKSFLFPRAGKMSLQANIGHWSSTNPFDPTRALTSLVAGGTSAYMDGCNIRVSNYDKNINEGIQSCNVAATVSLITTNIATGEVEEITTSNEVKLQLVRASVTNFEGKEVLFSSMKTCTNSSACGINECCFNNRCWGKELVSQCLEDAPTIGNRAIGQACSTDYDCTSICCNASTGTCAVHDNKQSPPVLCSKSPGQFCVAKEYCRKENINQCFIVKTGIDPQGKKTCALRCYNVPTFGDCKDGVCSPPVVPEIPAFDPSSDTACDEAIDPPTKFQ
;
A
#
# COMPACT_ATOMS: atom_id res chain seq x y z
N MET A 1 69.43 22.74 -7.34
CA MET A 1 68.13 23.43 -7.43
C MET A 1 67.06 22.50 -6.85
N GLY A 2 66.82 22.58 -5.54
CA GLY A 2 65.85 21.73 -4.85
C GLY A 2 64.59 22.51 -4.51
N MET A 3 63.46 22.18 -5.13
CA MET A 3 62.16 22.67 -4.69
C MET A 3 61.79 22.00 -3.37
N SER A 4 61.46 22.81 -2.37
CA SER A 4 61.01 22.38 -1.04
C SER A 4 59.78 21.46 -1.13
N LYS A 5 59.78 20.35 -0.37
CA LYS A 5 58.71 19.35 -0.28
C LYS A 5 57.31 19.97 -0.09
N ASN A 6 57.21 21.10 0.59
CA ASN A 6 55.93 21.78 0.82
C ASN A 6 55.36 22.47 -0.42
N ARG A 7 56.18 22.82 -1.42
CA ARG A 7 55.69 23.32 -2.71
C ARG A 7 55.23 22.18 -3.62
N LEU A 8 55.84 21.00 -3.52
CA LEU A 8 55.43 19.82 -4.28
C LEU A 8 54.07 19.30 -3.79
N LEU A 9 53.84 19.23 -2.46
CA LEU A 9 52.54 18.82 -1.91
C LEU A 9 51.40 19.77 -2.32
N LYS A 10 51.63 21.09 -2.25
CA LYS A 10 50.61 22.07 -2.68
C LYS A 10 50.32 22.02 -4.18
N LEU A 11 51.31 21.67 -5.00
CA LEU A 11 51.09 21.50 -6.45
C LEU A 11 50.27 20.25 -6.75
N ILE A 12 50.46 19.18 -5.97
CA ILE A 12 49.70 17.92 -6.06
C ILE A 12 48.26 18.12 -5.59
N GLU A 13 48.03 18.84 -4.49
CA GLU A 13 46.68 19.19 -4.02
C GLU A 13 45.91 20.04 -5.03
N VAL A 14 46.56 21.05 -5.62
CA VAL A 14 45.93 21.88 -6.67
C VAL A 14 45.66 21.05 -7.94
N MET A 15 46.54 20.13 -8.32
CA MET A 15 46.28 19.23 -9.47
C MET A 15 45.14 18.24 -9.22
N MET A 16 44.96 17.76 -7.98
CA MET A 16 43.83 16.89 -7.64
C MET A 16 42.49 17.63 -7.59
N VAL A 17 42.47 18.89 -7.12
CA VAL A 17 41.26 19.73 -7.15
C VAL A 17 40.91 20.16 -8.57
N VAL A 18 41.90 20.44 -9.43
CA VAL A 18 41.64 20.79 -10.83
C VAL A 18 41.23 19.56 -11.65
N SER A 19 41.78 18.37 -11.39
CA SER A 19 41.35 17.14 -12.08
C SER A 19 39.94 16.68 -11.70
N SER A 20 39.50 16.95 -10.46
CA SER A 20 38.13 16.65 -10.01
C SER A 20 37.08 17.63 -10.60
N LEU A 21 37.49 18.83 -11.02
CA LEU A 21 36.64 19.80 -11.73
C LEU A 21 36.46 19.48 -13.23
N PHE A 22 37.30 18.64 -13.83
CA PHE A 22 37.16 18.21 -15.24
C PHE A 22 36.41 16.88 -15.44
N LEU A 23 36.05 16.19 -14.36
CA LEU A 23 35.32 14.91 -14.40
C LEU A 23 33.81 15.03 -14.10
N SER A 24 33.28 16.25 -13.94
CA SER A 24 31.84 16.51 -13.67
C SER A 24 31.08 17.20 -14.82
N SER A 25 31.65 17.24 -16.02
CA SER A 25 30.95 17.72 -17.23
C SER A 25 30.54 16.55 -18.14
N CYS A 26 29.52 15.81 -17.73
CA CYS A 26 28.67 15.04 -18.66
C CYS A 26 27.29 15.70 -18.68
N LEU A 27 27.11 16.63 -19.62
CA LEU A 27 25.80 17.02 -20.12
C LEU A 27 25.29 15.88 -21.01
N SER A 28 24.13 15.30 -20.70
CA SER A 28 23.40 14.42 -21.59
C SER A 28 22.99 15.20 -22.85
N GLN A 29 23.61 14.86 -23.97
CA GLN A 29 23.37 15.43 -25.28
C GLN A 29 22.01 14.94 -25.81
N SER A 30 21.06 15.87 -25.94
CA SER A 30 19.78 15.66 -26.59
C SER A 30 19.97 15.20 -28.04
N GLY A 31 19.67 13.93 -28.30
CA GLY A 31 19.58 13.36 -29.64
C GLY A 31 18.36 13.91 -30.37
N THR A 32 18.60 14.65 -31.44
CA THR A 32 17.59 15.10 -32.41
C THR A 32 16.98 13.89 -33.11
N GLY A 33 15.72 13.59 -32.80
CA GLY A 33 14.91 12.64 -33.54
C GLY A 33 14.65 13.13 -34.97
N LYS A 34 15.17 12.42 -35.98
CA LYS A 34 14.64 12.47 -37.34
C LYS A 34 13.71 11.28 -37.54
N GLY A 35 12.43 11.59 -37.74
CA GLY A 35 11.37 10.63 -38.00
C GLY A 35 11.63 9.77 -39.24
N ARG A 36 11.12 8.54 -39.20
CA ARG A 36 11.15 7.60 -40.31
C ARG A 36 9.72 7.14 -40.61
N SER A 37 9.06 7.79 -41.57
CA SER A 37 7.92 7.19 -42.27
C SER A 37 8.45 6.19 -43.31
N LYS A 38 7.90 4.97 -43.29
CA LYS A 38 8.12 3.91 -44.27
C LYS A 38 7.16 4.06 -45.46
N VAL A 39 7.57 3.52 -46.60
CA VAL A 39 6.84 2.66 -47.60
C VAL A 39 7.50 2.91 -48.98
N SER A 40 8.47 2.09 -49.42
CA SER A 40 8.35 0.83 -50.20
C SER A 40 8.09 1.01 -51.71
N GLN A 41 9.11 0.76 -52.55
CA GLN A 41 9.18 -0.35 -53.54
C GLN A 41 10.30 -0.14 -54.58
N GLY A 42 11.05 -1.22 -54.89
CA GLY A 42 11.41 -1.52 -56.29
C GLY A 42 12.87 -1.39 -56.77
N VAL A 43 13.56 -2.54 -56.88
CA VAL A 43 14.30 -3.01 -58.07
C VAL A 43 15.68 -2.40 -58.45
N THR A 44 16.71 -3.24 -58.23
CA THR A 44 17.99 -3.50 -58.95
C THR A 44 18.97 -2.40 -59.46
N THR A 45 20.22 -2.56 -58.96
CA THR A 45 21.54 -2.54 -59.64
C THR A 45 22.24 -1.23 -60.09
N LYS A 46 23.55 -1.21 -59.73
CA LYS A 46 24.73 -0.52 -60.31
C LYS A 46 25.15 0.86 -59.75
N THR A 47 26.31 0.84 -59.10
CA THR A 47 27.36 1.88 -58.96
C THR A 47 27.86 2.43 -60.31
N PRO A 48 28.75 3.44 -60.35
CA PRO A 48 28.95 4.66 -59.55
C PRO A 48 29.08 5.93 -60.44
N ASP A 49 29.14 7.15 -59.87
CA ASP A 49 30.16 8.19 -60.19
C ASP A 49 29.78 9.64 -59.79
N ASN A 50 30.79 10.28 -59.17
CA ASN A 50 31.30 11.65 -59.27
C ASN A 50 30.43 12.92 -59.19
N ASN A 51 30.93 13.80 -58.30
CA ASN A 51 31.31 15.21 -58.49
C ASN A 51 30.47 16.35 -57.85
N SER A 52 31.19 17.08 -56.99
CA SER A 52 31.36 18.55 -56.94
C SER A 52 30.16 19.49 -56.76
N GLY A 53 30.21 20.25 -55.67
CA GLY A 53 30.25 21.71 -55.78
C GLY A 53 29.05 22.51 -55.27
N GLY A 54 29.36 23.48 -54.40
CA GLY A 54 28.85 24.85 -54.50
C GLY A 54 27.42 25.11 -54.01
N GLY A 55 27.31 25.83 -52.89
CA GLY A 55 26.03 26.31 -52.38
C GLY A 55 25.38 27.40 -53.22
N ASN A 56 24.10 27.63 -52.97
CA ASN A 56 23.55 28.96 -52.69
C ASN A 56 22.10 28.84 -52.21
N GLY A 57 21.71 29.82 -51.39
CA GLY A 57 20.43 29.87 -50.70
C GLY A 57 19.23 29.86 -51.64
N SER A 58 18.13 29.28 -51.14
CA SER A 58 16.84 29.33 -51.79
C SER A 58 15.94 30.35 -51.08
N ALA A 59 15.61 31.40 -51.81
CA ALA A 59 14.43 32.22 -51.58
C ALA A 59 13.15 31.38 -51.75
N PRO A 60 12.00 31.79 -51.20
CA PRO A 60 10.77 31.03 -51.31
C PRO A 60 10.17 31.19 -52.72
N GLY A 61 10.06 30.08 -53.44
CA GLY A 61 9.26 29.99 -54.66
C GLY A 61 7.79 29.72 -54.31
N ASN A 62 6.93 30.64 -54.73
CA ASN A 62 5.48 30.46 -54.82
C ASN A 62 5.19 29.39 -55.88
N ASP A 63 4.47 28.33 -55.52
CA ASP A 63 3.69 27.55 -56.49
C ASP A 63 2.45 26.90 -55.85
N ASN A 64 1.31 27.36 -56.36
CA ASN A 64 -0.05 26.80 -56.40
C ASN A 64 -0.58 25.95 -55.23
N VAL A 65 -1.50 26.61 -54.50
CA VAL A 65 -2.49 26.05 -53.58
C VAL A 65 -3.42 25.10 -54.34
N GLY A 66 -3.14 23.80 -54.24
CA GLY A 66 -4.13 22.75 -54.40
C GLY A 66 -5.09 22.80 -53.21
N ASN A 67 -6.37 22.97 -53.50
CA ASN A 67 -7.47 23.05 -52.55
C ASN A 67 -7.62 21.73 -51.77
N SER A 68 -6.80 21.56 -50.73
CA SER A 68 -7.01 20.59 -49.67
C SER A 68 -7.40 21.38 -48.45
N THR A 69 -8.59 21.13 -47.91
CA THR A 69 -9.01 21.58 -46.58
C THR A 69 -8.20 20.85 -45.51
N ASP A 70 -6.87 20.91 -45.58
CA ASP A 70 -6.02 20.65 -44.43
C ASP A 70 -6.10 21.93 -43.60
N GLN A 71 -6.82 21.84 -42.48
CA GLN A 71 -6.65 22.82 -41.43
C GLN A 71 -5.16 22.88 -41.12
N ILE A 72 -4.56 24.04 -41.37
CA ILE A 72 -3.24 24.38 -40.85
C ILE A 72 -3.38 24.23 -39.32
N ILE A 73 -2.81 23.17 -38.76
CA ILE A 73 -2.71 22.99 -37.32
C ILE A 73 -1.70 24.05 -36.84
N GLU A 74 -2.19 25.25 -36.50
CA GLU A 74 -1.37 26.38 -36.01
C GLU A 74 -0.74 26.12 -34.63
N ASN A 75 -1.13 25.05 -33.93
CA ASN A 75 -0.60 24.70 -32.61
C ASN A 75 -0.06 23.26 -32.61
N GLY A 76 1.24 23.07 -32.33
CA GLY A 76 1.89 21.75 -32.36
C GLY A 76 1.16 20.65 -31.56
N LYS A 77 1.41 19.38 -31.89
CA LYS A 77 0.79 18.22 -31.23
C LYS A 77 0.99 18.27 -29.71
N VAL A 78 -0.06 17.98 -28.94
CA VAL A 78 -0.02 17.94 -27.48
C VAL A 78 0.69 16.66 -27.02
N GLU A 79 1.60 16.79 -26.05
CA GLU A 79 2.39 15.67 -25.52
C GLU A 79 2.53 15.75 -24.01
N LEU A 80 2.37 14.62 -23.32
CA LEU A 80 2.50 14.52 -21.86
C LEU A 80 3.92 14.09 -21.48
N ARG A 81 4.55 14.76 -20.51
CA ARG A 81 5.99 14.58 -20.23
C ARG A 81 6.33 14.17 -18.80
N HIS A 82 5.83 14.89 -17.80
CA HIS A 82 6.20 14.62 -16.40
C HIS A 82 5.03 14.88 -15.46
N PHE A 83 4.95 14.12 -14.38
CA PHE A 83 4.21 14.52 -13.19
C PHE A 83 5.07 15.46 -12.33
N VAL A 84 4.42 16.35 -11.58
CA VAL A 84 5.03 16.97 -10.41
C VAL A 84 4.73 16.06 -9.22
N ASP A 85 5.78 15.56 -8.58
CA ASP A 85 5.63 14.74 -7.38
C ASP A 85 4.99 15.60 -6.27
N PRO A 86 3.82 15.21 -5.73
CA PRO A 86 3.11 16.00 -4.75
C PRO A 86 3.81 16.07 -3.39
N PHE A 87 4.83 15.23 -3.14
CA PHE A 87 5.53 15.16 -1.85
C PHE A 87 6.83 15.97 -1.82
N ASP A 88 7.57 16.05 -2.93
CA ASP A 88 8.84 16.78 -3.01
C ASP A 88 8.84 17.93 -4.03
N GLY A 89 7.81 18.05 -4.88
CA GLY A 89 7.66 19.11 -5.86
C GLY A 89 8.54 18.97 -7.10
N THR A 90 9.23 17.84 -7.28
CA THR A 90 10.12 17.60 -8.43
C THR A 90 9.41 16.99 -9.63
N TYR A 91 9.98 17.17 -10.81
CA TYR A 91 9.44 16.63 -12.06
C TYR A 91 9.91 15.19 -12.27
N LYS A 92 8.97 14.25 -12.39
CA LYS A 92 9.28 12.82 -12.59
C LYS A 92 8.41 12.21 -13.69
N THR A 93 8.98 11.29 -14.47
CA THR A 93 8.21 10.45 -15.41
C THR A 93 7.40 9.39 -14.68
N LYS A 94 7.87 8.95 -13.50
CA LYS A 94 7.18 8.02 -12.60
C LYS A 94 6.91 8.69 -11.25
N VAL A 95 5.67 8.65 -10.78
CA VAL A 95 5.30 9.07 -9.42
C VAL A 95 4.46 7.98 -8.75
N THR A 96 4.73 7.75 -7.46
CA THR A 96 3.98 6.82 -6.62
C THR A 96 3.14 7.58 -5.61
N ILE A 97 1.83 7.34 -5.59
CA ILE A 97 0.91 7.93 -4.63
C ILE A 97 0.03 6.85 -3.98
N PRO A 98 -0.43 7.05 -2.74
CA PRO A 98 -1.40 6.14 -2.15
C PRO A 98 -2.77 6.31 -2.81
N LYS A 99 -3.54 5.22 -2.93
CA LYS A 99 -4.87 5.21 -3.56
C LYS A 99 -5.90 6.17 -2.92
N ASN A 100 -5.69 6.59 -1.67
CA ASN A 100 -6.53 7.53 -0.94
C ASN A 100 -5.99 8.98 -0.94
N PHE A 101 -5.03 9.32 -1.81
CA PHE A 101 -4.48 10.68 -1.93
C PHE A 101 -5.59 11.73 -2.19
N THR A 102 -5.56 12.84 -1.44
CA THR A 102 -6.60 13.90 -1.46
C THR A 102 -6.07 15.29 -1.86
N GLY A 103 -4.93 15.38 -2.53
CA GLY A 103 -4.30 16.63 -2.94
C GLY A 103 -4.59 17.05 -4.38
N LEU A 104 -3.80 18.00 -4.88
CA LEU A 104 -3.74 18.33 -6.30
C LEU A 104 -2.65 17.48 -6.95
N LEU A 105 -2.97 16.84 -8.08
CA LEU A 105 -1.99 16.13 -8.90
C LEU A 105 -1.73 16.94 -10.17
N TYR A 106 -0.45 17.16 -10.49
CA TYR A 106 -0.06 17.99 -11.62
C TYR A 106 0.62 17.13 -12.69
N LEU A 107 0.20 17.31 -13.94
CA LEU A 107 0.77 16.65 -15.11
C LEU A 107 1.18 17.70 -16.13
N SER A 108 2.49 17.80 -16.38
CA SER A 108 3.07 18.70 -17.37
C SER A 108 3.03 18.13 -18.78
N GLY A 109 2.88 19.03 -19.76
CA GLY A 109 2.91 18.68 -21.17
C GLY A 109 3.32 19.82 -22.08
N ILE A 110 3.60 19.49 -23.35
CA ILE A 110 3.94 20.45 -24.40
C ILE A 110 2.67 20.80 -25.19
N ASN A 111 2.52 22.08 -25.56
CA ASN A 111 1.39 22.62 -26.34
C ASN A 111 0.00 22.47 -25.70
N VAL A 112 -0.08 22.28 -24.37
CA VAL A 112 -1.34 22.09 -23.65
C VAL A 112 -2.25 23.33 -23.72
N SER A 113 -1.68 24.54 -23.82
CA SER A 113 -2.43 25.81 -23.99
C SER A 113 -3.36 25.85 -25.19
N SER A 114 -3.08 25.08 -26.24
CA SER A 114 -3.96 24.95 -27.41
C SER A 114 -5.35 24.43 -27.04
N LEU A 115 -5.51 23.87 -25.84
CA LEU A 115 -6.73 23.27 -25.32
C LEU A 115 -7.51 24.15 -24.34
N THR A 116 -7.10 25.41 -24.12
CA THR A 116 -7.73 26.33 -23.16
C THR A 116 -9.23 26.57 -23.39
N SER A 117 -9.73 26.36 -24.61
CA SER A 117 -11.15 26.46 -24.97
C SER A 117 -11.94 25.15 -24.81
N LYS A 118 -11.28 24.04 -24.43
CA LYS A 118 -11.89 22.71 -24.31
C LYS A 118 -12.01 22.29 -22.85
N VAL A 119 -13.09 21.56 -22.52
CA VAL A 119 -13.17 20.81 -21.26
C VAL A 119 -12.27 19.58 -21.42
N VAL A 120 -11.22 19.52 -20.61
CA VAL A 120 -10.23 18.43 -20.65
C VAL A 120 -10.34 17.54 -19.42
N SER A 121 -10.05 16.27 -19.61
CA SER A 121 -9.94 15.29 -18.52
C SER A 121 -8.75 14.40 -18.77
N VAL A 122 -8.12 13.93 -17.70
CA VAL A 122 -7.04 12.96 -17.79
C VAL A 122 -7.62 11.58 -17.50
N ARG A 123 -7.36 10.64 -18.40
CA ARG A 123 -7.73 9.24 -18.30
C ARG A 123 -6.51 8.42 -17.96
N PHE A 124 -6.59 7.66 -16.88
CA PHE A 124 -5.61 6.66 -16.49
C PHE A 124 -6.17 5.28 -16.84
N ARG A 125 -5.38 4.44 -17.51
CA ARG A 125 -5.69 3.01 -17.72
C ARG A 125 -4.73 2.19 -16.88
N PHE A 126 -5.21 1.53 -15.83
CA PHE A 126 -4.36 0.79 -14.89
C PHE A 126 -4.20 -0.68 -15.26
N GLY A 127 -2.95 -1.15 -15.17
CA GLY A 127 -2.55 -2.53 -15.35
C GLY A 127 -2.76 -3.06 -16.77
N ARG A 128 -2.50 -4.37 -16.94
CA ARG A 128 -2.77 -5.11 -18.18
C ARG A 128 -4.26 -5.16 -18.54
N GLU A 129 -5.12 -5.06 -17.51
CA GLU A 129 -6.58 -5.04 -17.66
C GLU A 129 -7.10 -3.69 -18.19
N LYS A 130 -6.27 -2.65 -18.16
CA LYS A 130 -6.58 -1.29 -18.62
C LYS A 130 -7.83 -0.72 -17.94
N GLU A 131 -7.98 -0.93 -16.63
CA GLU A 131 -9.08 -0.36 -15.83
C GLU A 131 -9.03 1.18 -15.90
N GLU A 132 -10.11 1.80 -16.37
CA GLU A 132 -10.12 3.23 -16.67
C GLU A 132 -10.61 4.08 -15.48
N VAL A 133 -9.85 5.14 -15.17
CA VAL A 133 -10.29 6.22 -14.27
C VAL A 133 -10.11 7.56 -14.96
N ILE A 134 -11.19 8.35 -15.03
CA ILE A 134 -11.20 9.65 -15.68
C ILE A 134 -11.34 10.73 -14.61
N ILE A 135 -10.45 11.71 -14.64
CA ILE A 135 -10.40 12.81 -13.69
C ILE A 135 -10.47 14.13 -14.46
N PRO A 136 -11.43 15.03 -14.14
CA PRO A 136 -11.46 16.36 -14.71
C PRO A 136 -10.16 17.11 -14.42
N ALA A 137 -9.67 17.87 -15.41
CA ALA A 137 -8.43 18.62 -15.28
C ALA A 137 -8.62 20.08 -15.69
N VAL A 138 -7.84 20.96 -15.05
CA VAL A 138 -7.77 22.40 -15.38
C VAL A 138 -6.37 22.73 -15.87
N ILE A 139 -6.26 23.52 -16.94
CA ILE A 139 -4.98 23.95 -17.48
C ILE A 139 -4.51 25.21 -16.73
N SER A 140 -3.27 25.20 -16.25
CA SER A 140 -2.63 26.34 -15.60
C SER A 140 -1.15 26.41 -15.93
N ARG A 141 -0.45 27.42 -15.39
CA ARG A 141 1.01 27.59 -15.51
C ARG A 141 1.68 27.32 -14.16
N ALA A 142 2.83 26.64 -14.21
CA ALA A 142 3.70 26.39 -13.08
C ALA A 142 5.15 26.77 -13.43
N PRO A 143 5.99 27.13 -12.44
CA PRO A 143 7.42 27.34 -12.67
C PRO A 143 8.06 26.05 -13.22
N GLY A 144 8.80 26.16 -14.31
CA GLY A 144 9.55 25.08 -14.92
C GLY A 144 10.78 24.67 -14.11
N ILE A 145 11.54 23.70 -14.67
CA ILE A 145 12.75 23.15 -14.04
C ILE A 145 13.81 24.23 -13.75
N ILE A 146 13.83 25.32 -14.54
CA ILE A 146 14.58 26.54 -14.25
C ILE A 146 13.61 27.68 -13.89
N PRO A 147 13.90 28.50 -12.86
CA PRO A 147 12.98 29.54 -12.36
C PRO A 147 12.57 30.61 -13.39
N GLN A 148 13.22 30.66 -14.55
CA GLN A 148 12.98 31.62 -15.64
C GLN A 148 12.07 31.09 -16.75
N THR A 149 11.66 29.81 -16.70
CA THR A 149 10.73 29.22 -17.66
C THR A 149 9.42 28.88 -16.98
N ASP A 150 8.30 29.32 -17.53
CA ASP A 150 6.99 28.79 -17.14
C ASP A 150 6.67 27.56 -18.00
N ILE A 151 6.11 26.53 -17.39
CA ILE A 151 5.56 25.37 -18.09
C ILE A 151 4.06 25.25 -17.84
N GLU A 152 3.37 24.61 -18.77
CA GLU A 152 1.93 24.40 -18.68
C GLU A 152 1.62 23.04 -18.05
N VAL A 153 0.70 23.06 -17.09
CA VAL A 153 0.34 21.91 -16.29
C VAL A 153 -1.16 21.69 -16.30
N LEU A 154 -1.55 20.42 -16.35
CA LEU A 154 -2.88 19.93 -16.06
C LEU A 154 -2.98 19.67 -14.56
N ILE A 155 -3.91 20.36 -13.91
CA ILE A 155 -4.19 20.22 -12.49
C ILE A 155 -5.43 19.33 -12.33
N MET A 156 -5.28 18.21 -11.64
CA MET A 156 -6.35 17.30 -11.28
C MET A 156 -6.65 17.43 -9.78
N ASP A 157 -7.92 17.59 -9.42
CA ASP A 157 -8.36 17.61 -8.02
C ASP A 157 -8.67 16.18 -7.56
N MET A 158 -7.90 15.70 -6.58
CA MET A 158 -8.03 14.34 -6.03
C MET A 158 -8.91 14.28 -4.78
N LYS A 159 -9.59 15.38 -4.41
CA LYS A 159 -10.43 15.44 -3.20
C LYS A 159 -11.54 14.40 -3.16
N THR A 160 -12.04 13.97 -4.31
CA THR A 160 -13.06 12.90 -4.44
C THR A 160 -12.49 11.48 -4.27
N ARG A 161 -11.16 11.36 -4.09
CA ARG A 161 -10.42 10.10 -3.98
C ARG A 161 -10.74 9.12 -5.11
N PRO A 162 -10.52 9.50 -6.37
CA PRO A 162 -10.93 8.70 -7.53
C PRO A 162 -10.29 7.32 -7.59
N PHE A 163 -9.16 7.11 -6.91
CA PHE A 163 -8.43 5.84 -6.87
C PHE A 163 -8.76 4.94 -5.67
N GLU A 164 -9.55 5.41 -4.69
CA GLU A 164 -9.75 4.71 -3.40
C GLU A 164 -10.37 3.32 -3.56
N ARG A 165 -11.13 3.10 -4.65
CA ARG A 165 -11.80 1.81 -4.92
C ARG A 165 -11.04 0.91 -5.89
N ILE A 166 -9.94 1.39 -6.48
CA ILE A 166 -9.08 0.54 -7.32
C ILE A 166 -8.51 -0.58 -6.45
N ARG A 167 -8.63 -1.82 -6.93
CA ARG A 167 -7.99 -2.97 -6.30
C ARG A 167 -6.54 -3.04 -6.75
N LEU A 168 -5.62 -3.22 -5.81
CA LEU A 168 -4.20 -3.36 -6.10
C LEU A 168 -3.92 -4.83 -6.43
N LEU A 169 -3.84 -5.15 -7.71
CA LEU A 169 -3.74 -6.53 -8.21
C LEU A 169 -2.29 -7.00 -8.38
N TYR A 170 -1.35 -6.07 -8.44
CA TYR A 170 0.06 -6.32 -8.72
C TYR A 170 0.91 -6.05 -7.48
N ASP A 171 2.21 -6.36 -7.60
CA ASP A 171 3.16 -6.23 -6.50
C ASP A 171 4.36 -5.38 -6.91
N LEU A 172 4.91 -4.65 -5.94
CA LEU A 172 6.10 -3.85 -6.04
C LEU A 172 7.34 -4.73 -5.99
N TYR A 173 8.29 -4.41 -6.85
CA TYR A 173 9.63 -4.99 -6.86
C TYR A 173 10.65 -3.89 -6.62
N ASP A 174 11.65 -4.22 -5.81
CA ASP A 174 12.68 -3.31 -5.34
C ASP A 174 13.95 -3.50 -6.16
N TYR A 175 14.17 -2.57 -7.10
CA TYR A 175 15.35 -2.53 -7.97
C TYR A 175 16.35 -1.45 -7.54
N ASN A 176 16.31 -1.03 -6.27
CA ASN A 176 17.38 -0.19 -5.75
C ASN A 176 18.70 -0.95 -5.73
N ASP A 177 19.77 -0.21 -5.98
CA ASP A 177 21.12 -0.70 -5.87
C ASP A 177 21.58 -0.61 -4.40
N TYR A 178 21.92 -1.75 -3.82
CA TYR A 178 22.39 -1.88 -2.45
C TYR A 178 23.87 -2.27 -2.36
N ASP A 179 24.55 -2.34 -3.50
CA ASP A 179 25.96 -2.68 -3.68
C ASP A 179 26.67 -1.51 -4.37
N ALA A 180 26.76 -0.38 -3.67
CA ALA A 180 27.20 0.89 -4.26
C ALA A 180 28.68 0.90 -4.72
N ASP A 181 29.47 -0.08 -4.33
CA ASP A 181 30.86 -0.28 -4.76
C ASP A 181 31.06 -1.46 -5.72
N ASP A 182 29.97 -2.10 -6.18
CA ASP A 182 29.95 -3.23 -7.12
C ASP A 182 30.89 -4.38 -6.67
N ASP A 183 31.01 -4.60 -5.35
CA ASP A 183 31.88 -5.64 -4.80
C ASP A 183 31.18 -7.01 -4.71
N GLY A 184 29.89 -7.04 -5.04
CA GLY A 184 29.01 -8.20 -5.00
C GLY A 184 28.30 -8.39 -3.67
N ILE A 185 28.46 -7.47 -2.71
CA ILE A 185 27.91 -7.54 -1.37
C ILE A 185 26.95 -6.38 -1.14
N GLU A 186 25.66 -6.72 -1.02
CA GLU A 186 24.67 -5.72 -0.63
C GLU A 186 24.71 -5.49 0.89
N GLU A 187 25.10 -4.29 1.32
CA GLU A 187 25.18 -3.92 2.74
C GLU A 187 24.33 -2.70 3.11
N LEU A 188 23.84 -1.97 2.10
CA LEU A 188 23.06 -0.74 2.33
C LEU A 188 21.68 -1.02 2.94
N GLU A 189 21.15 -0.04 3.69
CA GLU A 189 19.85 -0.20 4.34
C GLU A 189 18.74 -0.38 3.28
N PRO A 190 17.91 -1.44 3.41
CA PRO A 190 16.83 -1.70 2.47
C PRO A 190 15.75 -0.64 2.59
N VAL A 191 15.16 -0.29 1.46
CA VAL A 191 14.04 0.64 1.38
C VAL A 191 12.79 0.01 2.02
N LEU A 192 12.09 0.81 2.82
CA LEU A 192 10.81 0.46 3.44
C LEU A 192 9.66 1.41 3.08
N ASP A 193 9.95 2.54 2.41
CA ASP A 193 8.92 3.46 1.91
C ASP A 193 8.45 2.98 0.53
N GLU A 194 7.18 2.58 0.43
CA GLU A 194 6.55 2.12 -0.81
C GLU A 194 6.50 3.17 -1.94
N ARG A 195 6.87 4.43 -1.66
CA ARG A 195 6.94 5.51 -2.66
C ARG A 195 8.34 5.73 -3.24
N ASN A 196 9.34 5.01 -2.75
CA ASN A 196 10.70 5.16 -3.25
C ASN A 196 10.79 4.95 -4.77
N SER A 197 11.62 5.76 -5.43
CA SER A 197 11.72 5.80 -6.89
C SER A 197 12.35 4.56 -7.52
N GLY A 198 13.08 3.73 -6.77
CA GLY A 198 13.62 2.45 -7.22
C GLY A 198 12.60 1.30 -7.17
N LEU A 199 11.36 1.54 -6.72
CA LEU A 199 10.30 0.54 -6.68
C LEU A 199 9.45 0.55 -7.95
N TYR A 200 9.15 -0.62 -8.50
CA TYR A 200 8.40 -0.78 -9.74
C TYR A 200 7.27 -1.79 -9.58
N CYS A 201 6.07 -1.38 -9.98
CA CYS A 201 4.89 -2.22 -9.96
C CYS A 201 4.82 -3.09 -11.23
N ARG A 202 4.99 -4.41 -11.09
CA ARG A 202 4.93 -5.33 -12.24
C ARG A 202 3.50 -5.66 -12.62
N GLY A 203 2.93 -4.86 -13.52
CA GLY A 203 1.51 -4.95 -13.89
C GLY A 203 1.17 -4.66 -15.34
N LEU A 204 2.16 -4.40 -16.19
CA LEU A 204 1.95 -3.94 -17.57
C LEU A 204 2.21 -5.02 -18.59
N LYS A 205 1.58 -4.89 -19.75
CA LYS A 205 2.04 -5.59 -20.96
C LYS A 205 3.39 -5.02 -21.39
N LEU A 206 4.20 -5.82 -22.08
CA LEU A 206 5.52 -5.36 -22.54
C LEU A 206 5.42 -4.13 -23.45
N GLU A 207 4.38 -4.04 -24.29
CA GLU A 207 4.11 -2.88 -25.16
C GLU A 207 3.85 -1.56 -24.40
N ASP A 208 3.41 -1.67 -23.14
CA ASP A 208 3.11 -0.53 -22.28
C ASP A 208 4.26 -0.25 -21.29
N ASP A 209 5.36 -1.02 -21.31
CA ASP A 209 6.51 -0.85 -20.41
C ASP A 209 7.60 0.06 -21.04
N PRO A 210 7.77 1.32 -20.58
CA PRO A 210 8.78 2.24 -21.11
C PRO A 210 10.20 1.91 -20.64
N THR A 211 10.36 1.03 -19.66
CA THR A 211 11.67 0.54 -19.25
C THR A 211 12.16 -0.58 -20.14
N PHE A 212 11.30 -1.10 -21.02
CA PHE A 212 11.67 -2.15 -21.94
C PHE A 212 12.79 -1.68 -22.88
N SER A 213 13.96 -2.25 -22.66
CA SER A 213 15.08 -2.14 -23.58
C SER A 213 15.60 -3.52 -23.88
N ASP A 214 15.52 -3.89 -25.17
CA ASP A 214 16.23 -5.04 -25.69
C ASP A 214 17.73 -4.85 -25.42
N GLY A 215 18.38 -5.82 -24.77
CA GLY A 215 19.84 -5.82 -24.69
C GLY A 215 20.47 -5.79 -26.10
N ASP A 216 21.75 -5.40 -26.22
CA ASP A 216 22.44 -5.28 -27.53
C ASP A 216 22.34 -6.53 -28.45
N SER A 217 21.95 -7.68 -27.89
CA SER A 217 21.73 -8.96 -28.57
C SER A 217 20.28 -9.24 -29.02
N ASN A 218 19.27 -8.53 -28.50
CA ASN A 218 17.86 -8.84 -28.74
C ASN A 218 17.22 -7.83 -29.72
N LYS A 219 16.43 -8.34 -30.68
CA LYS A 219 15.63 -7.53 -31.62
C LYS A 219 14.27 -8.18 -31.88
N ASP A 220 13.89 -9.13 -31.04
CA ASP A 220 12.69 -9.94 -31.20
C ASP A 220 11.47 -9.31 -30.52
N GLY A 221 11.67 -8.26 -29.71
CA GLY A 221 10.61 -7.54 -28.99
C GLY A 221 10.06 -8.36 -27.82
N ILE A 222 10.89 -9.20 -27.21
CA ILE A 222 10.57 -10.05 -26.06
C ILE A 222 11.58 -9.75 -24.95
N CYS A 223 11.14 -9.67 -23.70
CA CYS A 223 12.05 -9.63 -22.55
C CYS A 223 12.33 -11.08 -22.09
N ASN A 224 13.46 -11.64 -22.53
CA ASN A 224 13.85 -13.03 -22.25
C ASN A 224 15.33 -13.23 -21.92
N GLU A 225 16.18 -12.24 -22.21
CA GLU A 225 17.61 -12.29 -21.89
C GLU A 225 17.90 -11.69 -20.51
N ALA A 226 18.95 -12.17 -19.84
CA ALA A 226 19.32 -11.68 -18.50
C ALA A 226 19.69 -10.17 -18.46
N ALA A 227 20.05 -9.60 -19.62
CA ALA A 227 20.37 -8.18 -19.77
C ALA A 227 19.17 -7.31 -20.14
N ASP A 228 18.02 -7.91 -20.47
CA ASP A 228 16.82 -7.15 -20.80
C ASP A 228 16.29 -6.46 -19.53
N VAL A 229 15.89 -5.19 -19.67
CA VAL A 229 15.28 -4.41 -18.60
C VAL A 229 13.79 -4.28 -18.92
N CYS A 230 12.92 -4.70 -18.00
CA CYS A 230 11.47 -4.81 -18.21
C CYS A 230 10.79 -4.74 -16.84
N GLN A 231 10.96 -3.60 -16.16
CA GLN A 231 10.69 -3.41 -14.73
C GLN A 231 9.19 -3.29 -14.41
N PHE A 232 8.35 -2.89 -15.37
CA PHE A 232 6.89 -2.85 -15.21
C PHE A 232 6.18 -4.04 -15.84
N ALA A 233 6.87 -4.80 -16.70
CA ALA A 233 6.34 -5.98 -17.37
C ALA A 233 5.77 -6.97 -16.34
N TYR A 234 4.55 -7.42 -16.62
CA TYR A 234 3.77 -8.22 -15.70
C TYR A 234 4.46 -9.54 -15.37
N ALA A 235 4.62 -9.75 -14.07
CA ALA A 235 4.91 -11.04 -13.46
C ALA A 235 4.49 -10.96 -11.99
N LYS A 236 4.02 -12.08 -11.44
CA LYS A 236 3.46 -12.12 -10.09
C LYS A 236 4.02 -13.29 -9.30
N VAL A 237 4.58 -12.97 -8.15
CA VAL A 237 5.12 -13.92 -7.19
C VAL A 237 4.53 -13.59 -5.82
N ILE A 238 4.24 -14.61 -5.04
CA ILE A 238 3.77 -14.45 -3.66
C ILE A 238 4.65 -15.27 -2.71
N ASP A 239 4.68 -14.89 -1.44
CA ASP A 239 5.28 -15.71 -0.40
C ASP A 239 4.57 -17.06 -0.27
N GLN A 240 5.34 -18.13 -0.06
CA GLN A 240 4.82 -19.46 0.24
C GLN A 240 5.56 -20.09 1.42
N GLY A 241 4.84 -20.93 2.14
CA GLY A 241 5.36 -21.90 3.09
C GLY A 241 5.57 -23.26 2.44
N LEU A 242 5.60 -24.29 3.28
CA LEU A 242 5.73 -25.67 2.81
C LEU A 242 4.51 -26.11 1.97
N VAL A 243 4.73 -27.03 1.04
CA VAL A 243 3.68 -27.58 0.16
C VAL A 243 3.19 -28.90 0.74
N LYS A 244 1.89 -29.03 0.97
CA LYS A 244 1.32 -30.26 1.50
C LYS A 244 1.22 -31.32 0.41
N ASN A 245 1.76 -32.52 0.66
CA ASN A 245 1.85 -33.56 -0.38
C ASN A 245 0.49 -34.17 -0.75
N ALA A 246 -0.48 -34.12 0.16
CA ALA A 246 -1.78 -34.74 -0.02
C ALA A 246 -2.62 -34.06 -1.12
N ASP A 247 -2.55 -32.74 -1.22
CA ASP A 247 -3.34 -31.90 -2.14
C ASP A 247 -2.47 -31.02 -3.04
N GLY A 248 -1.15 -30.98 -2.83
CA GLY A 248 -0.22 -30.14 -3.58
C GLY A 248 -0.38 -28.65 -3.29
N LEU A 249 -1.09 -28.28 -2.22
CA LEU A 249 -1.35 -26.89 -1.88
C LEU A 249 -0.20 -26.31 -1.04
N SER A 250 0.34 -25.18 -1.48
CA SER A 250 1.30 -24.42 -0.69
C SER A 250 0.59 -23.68 0.44
N ILE A 251 1.17 -23.73 1.64
CA ILE A 251 0.72 -22.89 2.75
C ILE A 251 1.03 -21.44 2.41
N VAL A 252 0.11 -20.52 2.68
CA VAL A 252 0.38 -19.08 2.61
C VAL A 252 0.84 -18.64 4.01
N PRO A 253 2.03 -18.05 4.14
CA PRO A 253 2.52 -17.62 5.45
C PRO A 253 1.61 -16.51 6.00
N SER A 254 1.40 -16.54 7.30
CA SER A 254 0.60 -15.56 8.02
C SER A 254 1.22 -15.10 9.33
N ASN A 255 2.38 -15.66 9.68
CA ASN A 255 3.14 -15.30 10.85
C ASN A 255 4.59 -14.97 10.47
N PRO A 256 5.20 -13.98 11.13
CA PRO A 256 6.64 -13.73 11.01
C PRO A 256 7.45 -14.78 11.79
N GLN A 257 8.75 -14.84 11.52
CA GLN A 257 9.75 -15.69 12.15
C GLN A 257 10.11 -15.19 13.56
N ILE A 258 9.11 -15.13 14.43
CA ILE A 258 9.25 -14.77 15.85
C ILE A 258 8.74 -15.88 16.76
N ASP A 259 9.08 -15.81 18.03
CA ASP A 259 8.49 -16.58 19.12
C ASP A 259 7.12 -15.97 19.42
N ILE A 260 6.10 -16.59 18.83
CA ILE A 260 4.73 -16.08 18.90
C ILE A 260 4.23 -16.32 20.33
N THR A 261 4.48 -17.49 20.92
CA THR A 261 3.90 -17.89 22.21
C THR A 261 4.63 -17.34 23.45
N LYS A 262 5.81 -16.73 23.29
CA LYS A 262 6.71 -16.30 24.38
C LYS A 262 7.19 -17.46 25.25
N THR A 263 7.11 -18.70 24.76
CA THR A 263 7.54 -19.90 25.49
C THR A 263 8.86 -20.46 24.98
N GLY A 264 9.56 -19.68 24.14
CA GLY A 264 10.73 -20.06 23.39
C GLY A 264 10.38 -20.40 21.96
N TYR A 265 11.19 -19.89 21.01
CA TYR A 265 10.96 -20.06 19.57
C TYR A 265 10.80 -21.53 19.14
N THR A 266 11.58 -22.44 19.74
CA THR A 266 11.55 -23.88 19.43
C THR A 266 10.41 -24.63 20.11
N SER A 267 9.67 -23.99 21.01
CA SER A 267 8.51 -24.54 21.72
C SER A 267 7.19 -24.24 21.00
N ASP A 268 7.21 -23.47 19.91
CA ASP A 268 6.01 -23.14 19.14
C ASP A 268 5.33 -24.38 18.55
N SER A 269 3.99 -24.34 18.49
CA SER A 269 3.20 -25.43 17.93
C SER A 269 3.51 -25.66 16.44
N ALA A 270 3.33 -26.91 15.99
CA ALA A 270 3.45 -27.27 14.58
C ALA A 270 2.61 -26.37 13.66
N ALA A 271 1.37 -26.05 14.06
CA ALA A 271 0.49 -25.17 13.30
C ALA A 271 1.07 -23.76 13.13
N ASN A 272 1.63 -23.18 14.21
CA ASN A 272 2.28 -21.88 14.13
C ASN A 272 3.49 -21.93 13.22
N THR A 273 4.35 -22.92 13.38
CA THR A 273 5.55 -23.14 12.56
C THR A 273 5.23 -23.23 11.06
N LEU A 274 4.18 -23.94 10.66
CA LEU A 274 3.77 -24.05 9.25
C LEU A 274 3.39 -22.72 8.61
N THR A 275 2.89 -21.79 9.41
CA THR A 275 2.44 -20.48 8.96
C THR A 275 3.53 -19.41 9.02
N LYS A 276 4.74 -19.74 9.50
CA LYS A 276 5.88 -18.83 9.51
C LYS A 276 6.43 -18.63 8.10
N CYS A 277 6.97 -17.45 7.85
CA CYS A 277 7.77 -17.19 6.65
C CYS A 277 8.94 -18.17 6.53
N LEU A 278 9.21 -18.63 5.30
CA LEU A 278 10.42 -19.37 4.98
C LEU A 278 11.60 -18.40 4.74
N PRO A 279 12.85 -18.82 5.02
CA PRO A 279 14.02 -18.02 4.70
C PRO A 279 14.14 -17.71 3.21
N ASP A 280 14.61 -16.51 2.87
CA ASP A 280 14.75 -16.04 1.48
C ASP A 280 15.95 -16.66 0.74
N ALA A 281 16.83 -17.36 1.46
CA ALA A 281 18.02 -18.01 0.92
C ALA A 281 17.95 -19.54 1.08
N SER A 282 18.68 -20.26 0.22
CA SER A 282 18.82 -21.72 0.29
C SER A 282 19.84 -22.15 1.36
N ASP A 283 19.68 -21.68 2.59
CA ASP A 283 20.51 -22.07 3.74
C ASP A 283 19.81 -23.09 4.64
N LEU A 284 20.39 -24.30 4.71
CA LEU A 284 19.81 -25.42 5.46
C LEU A 284 19.72 -25.14 6.96
N ASN A 285 20.73 -24.50 7.54
CA ASN A 285 20.76 -24.26 8.98
C ASN A 285 19.68 -23.26 9.41
N THR A 286 19.55 -22.16 8.67
CA THR A 286 18.52 -21.15 8.89
C THR A 286 17.13 -21.76 8.69
N PHE A 287 16.93 -22.56 7.64
CA PHE A 287 15.65 -23.27 7.43
C PHE A 287 15.31 -24.20 8.60
N LEU A 288 16.23 -25.06 9.02
CA LEU A 288 15.98 -26.00 10.12
C LEU A 288 15.74 -25.28 11.43
N GLY A 289 16.45 -24.19 11.68
CA GLY A 289 16.25 -23.35 12.85
C GLY A 289 14.91 -22.61 12.85
N VAL A 290 14.50 -22.04 11.71
CA VAL A 290 13.22 -21.34 11.55
C VAL A 290 12.03 -22.29 11.69
N THR A 291 12.13 -23.48 11.11
CA THR A 291 11.06 -24.48 11.08
C THR A 291 11.10 -25.46 12.25
N ASN A 292 12.17 -25.46 13.04
CA ASN A 292 12.43 -26.45 14.10
C ASN A 292 12.29 -27.91 13.61
N LEU A 293 12.65 -28.14 12.34
CA LEU A 293 12.62 -29.46 11.72
C LEU A 293 13.97 -30.15 11.86
N SER A 294 13.97 -31.48 11.77
CA SER A 294 15.18 -32.31 11.79
C SER A 294 15.16 -33.31 10.64
N GLY A 295 16.33 -33.84 10.26
CA GLY A 295 16.45 -34.93 9.27
C GLY A 295 16.68 -34.52 7.82
N PHE A 296 17.01 -33.25 7.55
CA PHE A 296 17.35 -32.78 6.21
C PHE A 296 18.86 -32.77 5.99
N THR A 297 19.29 -33.17 4.80
CA THR A 297 20.69 -33.12 4.36
C THR A 297 20.95 -32.05 3.29
N SER A 298 19.91 -31.58 2.60
CA SER A 298 19.96 -30.52 1.60
C SER A 298 18.60 -29.80 1.48
N LEU A 299 18.63 -28.57 0.96
CA LEU A 299 17.45 -27.79 0.56
C LEU A 299 17.34 -27.73 -0.95
N ASP A 300 16.80 -28.78 -1.53
CA ASP A 300 16.62 -28.90 -2.97
C ASP A 300 15.15 -28.71 -3.34
N TYR A 301 14.89 -28.11 -4.51
CA TYR A 301 13.52 -27.89 -4.96
C TYR A 301 12.79 -29.21 -5.15
N GLY A 302 11.60 -29.34 -4.56
CA GLY A 302 10.69 -30.45 -4.84
C GLY A 302 11.19 -31.81 -4.35
N VAL A 303 12.31 -31.87 -3.62
CA VAL A 303 12.81 -33.13 -3.09
C VAL A 303 11.92 -33.52 -1.90
N PRO A 304 11.28 -34.70 -1.96
CA PRO A 304 10.38 -35.17 -0.92
C PRO A 304 11.20 -35.61 0.29
N ASN A 305 11.72 -34.65 1.05
CA ASN A 305 12.28 -34.85 2.38
C ASN A 305 11.14 -35.10 3.38
N ASN A 306 10.20 -36.03 3.08
CA ASN A 306 8.96 -36.38 3.79
C ASN A 306 8.76 -35.61 5.11
N ILE A 307 8.43 -34.32 5.01
CA ILE A 307 8.45 -33.43 6.16
C ILE A 307 7.19 -33.75 6.95
N SER A 308 7.28 -34.57 7.99
CA SER A 308 6.11 -34.93 8.77
C SER A 308 5.88 -33.90 9.87
N LEU A 309 4.85 -33.07 9.69
CA LEU A 309 4.43 -32.09 10.69
C LEU A 309 2.91 -32.10 10.84
N ASP A 310 2.40 -32.03 12.06
CA ASP A 310 0.95 -32.08 12.34
C ASP A 310 0.25 -33.27 11.65
N GLY A 311 0.90 -34.44 11.65
CA GLY A 311 0.40 -35.67 11.02
C GLY A 311 0.33 -35.66 9.49
N ASN A 312 0.78 -34.61 8.82
CA ASN A 312 0.81 -34.48 7.37
C ASN A 312 2.25 -34.44 6.84
N THR A 313 2.45 -34.85 5.60
CA THR A 313 3.76 -34.75 4.92
C THR A 313 3.81 -33.54 4.00
N TYR A 314 4.92 -32.80 4.03
CA TYR A 314 5.16 -31.64 3.19
C TYR A 314 6.43 -31.77 2.35
N THR A 315 6.54 -30.92 1.33
CA THR A 315 7.70 -30.72 0.47
C THR A 315 8.13 -29.26 0.50
N TYR A 316 9.43 -29.03 0.45
CA TYR A 316 10.02 -27.71 0.32
C TYR A 316 10.18 -27.35 -1.16
N ASN A 317 9.47 -26.30 -1.59
CA ASN A 317 9.53 -25.77 -2.96
C ASN A 317 10.11 -24.34 -3.00
N GLY A 318 10.81 -23.93 -1.94
CA GLY A 318 11.33 -22.56 -1.79
C GLY A 318 10.34 -21.58 -1.13
N PRO A 319 10.78 -20.35 -0.86
CA PRO A 319 10.01 -19.33 -0.16
C PRO A 319 8.97 -18.60 -1.02
N TYR A 320 8.97 -18.81 -2.34
CA TYR A 320 8.10 -18.09 -3.26
C TYR A 320 7.33 -18.97 -4.23
N ARG A 321 6.08 -18.58 -4.50
CA ARG A 321 5.23 -19.21 -5.52
C ARG A 321 4.97 -18.26 -6.69
N PRO A 322 5.39 -18.62 -7.91
CA PRO A 322 4.94 -17.96 -9.12
C PRO A 322 3.43 -18.12 -9.37
N ILE A 323 2.75 -17.07 -9.82
CA ILE A 323 1.31 -17.07 -10.14
C ILE A 323 1.10 -16.79 -11.63
N ALA A 324 0.29 -17.62 -12.30
CA ALA A 324 -0.07 -17.47 -13.72
C ALA A 324 1.15 -17.21 -14.64
N ARG A 325 2.16 -18.08 -14.55
CA ARG A 325 3.46 -17.94 -15.23
C ARG A 325 3.38 -17.86 -16.75
N ASP A 326 2.35 -18.47 -17.31
CA ASP A 326 1.99 -18.47 -18.72
C ASP A 326 1.50 -17.10 -19.20
N GLU A 327 1.03 -16.24 -18.30
CA GLU A 327 0.62 -14.86 -18.59
C GLU A 327 1.74 -13.84 -18.39
N TRP A 328 2.95 -14.25 -17.99
CA TRP A 328 4.05 -13.33 -17.73
C TRP A 328 4.59 -12.71 -19.02
N GLU A 329 4.92 -11.43 -18.93
CA GLU A 329 5.51 -10.62 -20.01
C GLU A 329 7.05 -10.67 -19.99
N VAL A 330 7.61 -11.34 -18.99
CA VAL A 330 9.04 -11.65 -18.85
C VAL A 330 9.26 -13.15 -18.92
N ARG A 331 10.37 -13.57 -19.55
CA ARG A 331 10.64 -14.97 -19.88
C ARG A 331 12.06 -15.41 -19.55
N GLU A 332 12.23 -16.72 -19.42
CA GLU A 332 13.54 -17.40 -19.45
C GLU A 332 14.58 -16.75 -18.52
N ALA A 333 15.68 -16.21 -19.07
CA ALA A 333 16.78 -15.66 -18.30
C ALA A 333 16.44 -14.27 -17.71
N ALA A 334 15.55 -13.50 -18.33
CA ALA A 334 15.08 -12.20 -17.82
C ALA A 334 14.28 -12.32 -16.52
N VAL A 335 13.82 -13.54 -16.17
CA VAL A 335 13.21 -13.81 -14.85
C VAL A 335 14.24 -13.67 -13.72
N PHE A 336 15.53 -13.76 -14.04
CA PHE A 336 16.63 -13.72 -13.08
C PHE A 336 17.57 -12.53 -13.35
N GLY A 337 18.45 -12.22 -12.39
CA GLY A 337 19.44 -11.14 -12.53
C GLY A 337 18.97 -9.80 -11.97
N THR A 338 19.67 -8.72 -12.28
CA THR A 338 19.51 -7.41 -11.61
C THR A 338 18.16 -6.74 -11.83
N SER A 339 17.51 -7.01 -12.96
CA SER A 339 16.17 -6.50 -13.30
C SER A 339 15.09 -7.59 -13.30
N GLY A 340 15.42 -8.81 -12.85
CA GLY A 340 14.51 -9.95 -12.84
C GLY A 340 13.52 -9.97 -11.66
N LEU A 341 12.94 -11.13 -11.39
CA LEU A 341 12.10 -11.39 -10.21
C LEU A 341 12.89 -12.00 -9.05
N PHE A 342 13.95 -12.73 -9.37
CA PHE A 342 14.79 -13.46 -8.44
C PHE A 342 16.26 -13.20 -8.73
N LYS A 343 17.09 -13.16 -7.70
CA LYS A 343 18.55 -13.10 -7.90
C LYS A 343 19.15 -14.45 -8.23
N ASP A 344 18.54 -15.52 -7.74
CA ASP A 344 19.16 -16.84 -7.73
C ASP A 344 18.08 -17.94 -7.77
N LEU A 345 18.53 -19.18 -7.97
CA LEU A 345 17.69 -20.37 -8.09
C LEU A 345 18.18 -21.48 -7.17
N MET A 346 17.24 -22.24 -6.63
CA MET A 346 17.56 -23.40 -5.79
C MET A 346 18.16 -24.56 -6.60
N PRO A 347 18.97 -25.42 -5.98
CA PRO A 347 19.37 -26.68 -6.59
C PRO A 347 18.17 -27.56 -6.97
N ASN A 348 18.32 -28.37 -8.03
CA ASN A 348 17.28 -29.26 -8.59
C ASN A 348 16.01 -28.56 -9.09
N THR A 349 16.05 -27.23 -9.26
CA THR A 349 14.98 -26.46 -9.90
C THR A 349 14.75 -26.97 -11.33
N PRO A 350 13.50 -27.19 -11.75
CA PRO A 350 13.20 -27.64 -13.10
C PRO A 350 13.61 -26.59 -14.13
N SER A 351 14.33 -27.01 -15.17
CA SER A 351 14.69 -26.13 -16.28
C SER A 351 13.47 -25.67 -17.07
N ALA A 352 13.59 -24.51 -17.72
CA ALA A 352 12.61 -24.02 -18.70
C ALA A 352 12.32 -25.08 -19.79
N THR A 353 11.09 -25.08 -20.29
CA THR A 353 10.65 -25.99 -21.36
C THR A 353 9.90 -25.22 -22.44
N PRO A 354 9.81 -25.73 -23.69
CA PRO A 354 9.04 -25.05 -24.74
C PRO A 354 7.55 -24.85 -24.42
N SER A 355 6.99 -25.63 -23.49
CA SER A 355 5.61 -25.50 -22.99
C SER A 355 5.46 -24.62 -21.75
N ASP A 356 6.57 -24.27 -21.09
CA ASP A 356 6.62 -23.41 -19.89
C ASP A 356 8.02 -22.79 -19.82
N PHE A 357 8.18 -21.64 -20.47
CA PHE A 357 9.43 -20.88 -20.53
C PHE A 357 9.87 -20.40 -19.15
N ASN A 358 8.92 -20.25 -18.23
CA ASN A 358 9.13 -19.71 -16.88
C ASN A 358 9.21 -20.80 -15.83
N LYS A 359 9.36 -22.07 -16.21
CA LYS A 359 9.37 -23.20 -15.27
C LYS A 359 10.46 -23.09 -14.21
N ALA A 360 11.62 -22.50 -14.56
CA ALA A 360 12.72 -22.27 -13.63
C ALA A 360 12.34 -21.33 -12.46
N SER A 361 11.36 -20.43 -12.63
CA SER A 361 10.89 -19.56 -11.54
C SER A 361 10.30 -20.31 -10.35
N LEU A 362 9.94 -21.59 -10.51
CA LEU A 362 9.42 -22.44 -9.44
C LEU A 362 10.38 -22.58 -8.25
N GLY A 363 11.69 -22.52 -8.50
CA GLY A 363 12.71 -22.58 -7.45
C GLY A 363 13.45 -21.26 -7.24
N GLY A 364 12.83 -20.13 -7.60
CA GLY A 364 13.42 -18.81 -7.39
C GLY A 364 13.58 -18.46 -5.90
N ILE A 365 14.72 -17.86 -5.55
CA ILE A 365 15.06 -17.38 -4.20
C ILE A 365 15.64 -15.97 -4.28
N LYS A 366 15.78 -15.29 -3.13
CA LYS A 366 16.27 -13.90 -3.06
C LYS A 366 15.46 -12.99 -3.98
N SER A 367 14.14 -12.99 -3.79
CA SER A 367 13.24 -12.25 -4.67
C SER A 367 13.44 -10.74 -4.53
N PHE A 368 13.21 -10.01 -5.61
CA PHE A 368 13.09 -8.55 -5.56
C PHE A 368 11.73 -8.07 -5.04
N LEU A 369 10.82 -8.98 -4.66
CA LEU A 369 9.52 -8.63 -4.08
C LEU A 369 9.70 -7.68 -2.88
N PHE A 370 9.11 -6.50 -2.95
CA PHE A 370 9.27 -5.45 -1.96
C PHE A 370 8.52 -5.76 -0.65
N PRO A 371 9.01 -5.31 0.52
CA PRO A 371 10.43 -5.02 0.77
C PRO A 371 11.23 -6.31 0.77
N ARG A 372 12.49 -6.25 0.36
CA ARG A 372 13.38 -7.43 0.31
C ARG A 372 13.85 -7.87 1.70
N ALA A 373 14.07 -6.92 2.60
CA ALA A 373 14.38 -7.14 4.01
C ALA A 373 13.87 -5.96 4.84
N GLY A 374 13.77 -6.13 6.16
CA GLY A 374 13.38 -5.03 7.04
C GLY A 374 13.50 -5.37 8.52
N LYS A 375 13.25 -4.38 9.37
CA LYS A 375 13.30 -4.54 10.83
C LYS A 375 11.89 -4.51 11.41
N MET A 376 11.64 -5.31 12.43
CA MET A 376 10.38 -5.33 13.17
C MET A 376 10.54 -4.65 14.54
N SER A 377 9.48 -4.03 15.03
CA SER A 377 9.43 -3.58 16.42
C SER A 377 8.83 -4.69 17.27
N LEU A 378 9.59 -5.19 18.24
CA LEU A 378 9.27 -6.36 19.05
C LEU A 378 9.37 -6.04 20.54
N GLN A 379 8.63 -6.80 21.35
CA GLN A 379 8.75 -6.76 22.80
C GLN A 379 10.09 -7.38 23.28
N ALA A 380 10.43 -7.16 24.55
CA ALA A 380 11.61 -7.79 25.15
C ALA A 380 11.46 -9.32 25.18
N ASN A 381 12.57 -10.04 25.07
CA ASN A 381 12.70 -11.49 25.14
C ASN A 381 11.90 -12.27 24.08
N ILE A 382 11.48 -11.62 22.99
CA ILE A 382 10.90 -12.31 21.84
C ILE A 382 12.04 -12.87 20.99
N GLY A 383 12.14 -14.20 20.94
CA GLY A 383 13.03 -14.90 20.02
C GLY A 383 12.66 -14.59 18.57
N HIS A 384 13.63 -14.27 17.71
CA HIS A 384 13.40 -13.98 16.30
C HIS A 384 14.64 -14.29 15.47
N TRP A 385 14.45 -14.59 14.18
CA TRP A 385 15.54 -14.81 13.25
C TRP A 385 15.92 -13.53 12.54
N SER A 386 17.16 -13.07 12.74
CA SER A 386 17.65 -11.84 12.11
C SER A 386 19.15 -11.86 11.86
N SER A 387 19.65 -10.91 11.06
CA SER A 387 21.08 -10.64 10.84
C SER A 387 21.34 -9.13 10.88
N THR A 388 22.57 -8.74 11.19
CA THR A 388 23.03 -7.34 11.14
C THR A 388 23.14 -6.82 9.71
N ASN A 389 23.42 -7.69 8.74
CA ASN A 389 23.38 -7.35 7.32
C ASN A 389 21.98 -7.68 6.76
N PRO A 390 21.34 -6.76 6.01
CA PRO A 390 19.99 -6.95 5.47
C PRO A 390 19.84 -8.15 4.52
N PHE A 391 20.85 -8.41 3.70
CA PHE A 391 20.85 -9.39 2.63
C PHE A 391 21.75 -10.61 2.90
N ASP A 392 22.16 -10.78 4.16
CA ASP A 392 22.88 -11.96 4.63
C ASP A 392 22.05 -13.23 4.33
N PRO A 393 22.62 -14.22 3.61
CA PRO A 393 21.93 -15.48 3.36
C PRO A 393 21.69 -16.29 4.63
N THR A 394 22.40 -15.98 5.71
CA THR A 394 22.27 -16.62 7.01
C THR A 394 21.63 -15.68 8.01
N ARG A 395 20.69 -16.21 8.80
CA ARG A 395 20.14 -15.49 9.96
C ARG A 395 20.37 -16.32 11.20
N ALA A 396 20.40 -15.68 12.37
CA ALA A 396 20.55 -16.36 13.64
C ALA A 396 19.33 -16.11 14.55
N LEU A 397 19.00 -17.11 15.37
CA LEU A 397 18.04 -16.93 16.45
C LEU A 397 18.63 -15.99 17.51
N THR A 398 17.97 -14.86 17.71
CA THR A 398 18.34 -13.85 18.70
C THR A 398 17.10 -13.34 19.43
N SER A 399 17.29 -12.53 20.47
CA SER A 399 16.19 -11.88 21.18
C SER A 399 16.64 -10.53 21.71
N LEU A 400 15.69 -9.59 21.87
CA LEU A 400 15.99 -8.27 22.41
C LEU A 400 15.93 -8.29 23.93
N VAL A 401 17.00 -7.85 24.62
CA VAL A 401 17.03 -7.76 26.09
C VAL A 401 16.01 -6.74 26.61
N ALA A 402 15.78 -5.66 25.86
CA ALA A 402 14.72 -4.68 26.06
C ALA A 402 13.95 -4.53 24.76
N GLY A 403 12.62 -4.32 24.84
CA GLY A 403 11.79 -4.17 23.64
C GLY A 403 12.28 -3.00 22.77
N GLY A 404 12.18 -3.17 21.45
CA GLY A 404 12.80 -2.26 20.50
C GLY A 404 12.72 -2.78 19.08
N THR A 405 13.64 -2.31 18.23
CA THR A 405 13.72 -2.72 16.83
C THR A 405 14.67 -3.91 16.69
N SER A 406 14.25 -4.95 15.99
CA SER A 406 15.09 -6.11 15.65
C SER A 406 16.26 -5.72 14.74
N ALA A 407 17.22 -6.62 14.56
CA ALA A 407 18.07 -6.57 13.38
C ALA A 407 17.25 -6.93 12.11
N TYR A 408 17.90 -7.01 10.95
CA TYR A 408 17.17 -7.27 9.71
C TYR A 408 16.60 -8.68 9.66
N MET A 409 15.36 -8.78 9.20
CA MET A 409 14.63 -10.02 8.94
C MET A 409 14.27 -10.08 7.45
N ASP A 410 13.97 -11.27 6.95
CA ASP A 410 13.56 -11.45 5.54
C ASP A 410 12.29 -10.66 5.23
N GLY A 411 12.17 -10.18 3.98
CA GLY A 411 11.06 -9.36 3.51
C GLY A 411 9.67 -9.94 3.76
N CYS A 412 9.52 -11.27 3.70
CA CYS A 412 8.26 -11.95 4.02
C CYS A 412 7.75 -11.57 5.41
N ASN A 413 8.64 -11.44 6.40
CA ASN A 413 8.26 -11.07 7.77
C ASN A 413 7.57 -9.70 7.81
N ILE A 414 8.04 -8.76 6.98
CA ILE A 414 7.47 -7.42 6.88
C ILE A 414 6.15 -7.46 6.10
N ARG A 415 6.09 -8.22 5.00
CA ARG A 415 4.86 -8.37 4.20
C ARG A 415 3.72 -8.99 4.98
N VAL A 416 3.94 -10.12 5.66
CA VAL A 416 2.90 -10.77 6.48
C VAL A 416 2.43 -9.87 7.63
N SER A 417 3.36 -9.11 8.22
CA SER A 417 3.05 -8.18 9.29
C SER A 417 2.32 -6.92 8.79
N ASN A 418 2.33 -6.61 7.50
CA ASN A 418 1.69 -5.43 6.92
C ASN A 418 0.53 -5.78 5.96
N TYR A 419 -0.02 -6.98 6.10
CA TYR A 419 -1.05 -7.50 5.20
C TYR A 419 -2.46 -7.31 5.76
N ASP A 420 -3.32 -6.60 5.03
CA ASP A 420 -4.74 -6.46 5.36
C ASP A 420 -5.57 -7.54 4.68
N LYS A 421 -5.99 -8.53 5.47
CA LYS A 421 -6.82 -9.66 5.01
C LYS A 421 -8.21 -9.23 4.50
N ASN A 422 -8.75 -8.08 4.92
CA ASN A 422 -10.11 -7.67 4.55
C ASN A 422 -10.18 -7.16 3.11
N ILE A 423 -9.13 -6.47 2.66
CA ILE A 423 -9.03 -5.92 1.30
C ILE A 423 -8.03 -6.69 0.43
N ASN A 424 -7.30 -7.64 1.02
CA ASN A 424 -6.30 -8.48 0.35
C ASN A 424 -5.15 -7.65 -0.26
N GLU A 425 -4.70 -6.63 0.48
CA GLU A 425 -3.62 -5.70 0.10
C GLU A 425 -2.53 -5.71 1.19
N GLY A 426 -1.27 -5.69 0.79
CA GLY A 426 -0.10 -5.58 1.68
C GLY A 426 0.75 -4.36 1.34
N ILE A 427 1.88 -4.19 2.04
CA ILE A 427 2.87 -3.13 1.78
C ILE A 427 3.44 -3.20 0.36
N GLN A 428 3.48 -4.40 -0.23
CA GLN A 428 3.93 -4.64 -1.59
C GLN A 428 2.86 -4.38 -2.64
N SER A 429 1.58 -4.25 -2.28
CA SER A 429 0.51 -4.21 -3.26
C SER A 429 0.49 -2.88 -4.01
N CYS A 430 0.33 -2.96 -5.33
CA CYS A 430 0.30 -1.80 -6.21
C CYS A 430 -0.56 -1.99 -7.46
N ASN A 431 -0.83 -0.88 -8.14
CA ASN A 431 -1.20 -0.82 -9.55
C ASN A 431 -0.35 0.24 -10.26
N VAL A 432 -0.22 0.16 -11.58
CA VAL A 432 0.47 1.17 -12.39
C VAL A 432 -0.32 1.48 -13.65
N ALA A 433 -0.33 2.76 -14.06
CA ALA A 433 -0.98 3.17 -15.29
C ALA A 433 -0.20 2.63 -16.51
N ALA A 434 -0.86 1.80 -17.32
CA ALA A 434 -0.40 1.38 -18.64
C ALA A 434 -0.29 2.60 -19.55
N THR A 435 -1.34 3.42 -19.60
CA THR A 435 -1.37 4.65 -20.39
C THR A 435 -2.01 5.80 -19.61
N VAL A 436 -1.51 7.01 -19.86
CA VAL A 436 -2.11 8.26 -19.43
C VAL A 436 -2.53 9.04 -20.67
N SER A 437 -3.81 9.35 -20.78
CA SER A 437 -4.40 9.98 -21.96
C SER A 437 -5.09 11.28 -21.59
N LEU A 438 -4.95 12.28 -22.44
CA LEU A 438 -5.73 13.52 -22.35
C LEU A 438 -6.93 13.39 -23.29
N ILE A 439 -8.12 13.59 -22.73
CA ILE A 439 -9.37 13.43 -23.47
C ILE A 439 -10.20 14.71 -23.36
N THR A 440 -11.05 14.94 -24.35
CA THR A 440 -12.09 15.96 -24.28
C THR A 440 -13.44 15.31 -24.52
N THR A 441 -14.46 15.81 -23.83
CA THR A 441 -15.84 15.35 -24.02
C THR A 441 -16.62 16.42 -24.74
N ASN A 442 -17.18 16.09 -25.90
CA ASN A 442 -18.06 16.99 -26.63
C ASN A 442 -19.35 17.19 -25.83
N ILE A 443 -19.59 18.42 -25.39
CA ILE A 443 -20.72 18.77 -24.51
C ILE A 443 -22.07 18.56 -25.21
N ALA A 444 -22.12 18.62 -26.54
CA ALA A 444 -23.35 18.46 -27.31
C ALA A 444 -23.71 17.00 -27.61
N THR A 445 -22.72 16.14 -27.82
CA THR A 445 -22.93 14.72 -28.21
C THR A 445 -22.62 13.72 -27.11
N GLY A 446 -21.89 14.13 -26.06
CA GLY A 446 -21.33 13.23 -25.05
C GLY A 446 -20.18 12.37 -25.56
N GLU A 447 -19.74 12.56 -26.81
CA GLU A 447 -18.67 11.79 -27.42
C GLU A 447 -17.31 12.17 -26.82
N VAL A 448 -16.47 11.17 -26.57
CA VAL A 448 -15.17 11.33 -25.94
C VAL A 448 -14.07 11.17 -26.99
N GLU A 449 -13.34 12.25 -27.23
CA GLU A 449 -12.22 12.30 -28.16
C GLU A 449 -10.89 12.23 -27.40
N GLU A 450 -9.96 11.37 -27.86
CA GLU A 450 -8.61 11.26 -27.32
C GLU A 450 -7.67 12.23 -28.03
N ILE A 451 -7.10 13.19 -27.28
CA ILE A 451 -6.22 14.23 -27.82
C ILE A 451 -4.78 13.70 -27.93
N THR A 452 -4.31 13.05 -26.87
CA THR A 452 -2.97 12.46 -26.82
C THR A 452 -2.93 11.35 -25.77
N THR A 453 -2.01 10.41 -25.96
CA THR A 453 -1.77 9.29 -25.05
C THR A 453 -0.27 9.08 -24.90
N SER A 454 0.17 8.83 -23.67
CA SER A 454 1.54 8.51 -23.33
C SER A 454 1.61 7.20 -22.55
N ASN A 455 2.53 6.34 -22.96
CA ASN A 455 2.99 5.15 -22.23
C ASN A 455 4.28 5.44 -21.43
N GLU A 456 4.92 6.60 -21.63
CA GLU A 456 6.19 6.98 -20.98
C GLU A 456 5.99 7.47 -19.54
N VAL A 457 4.88 8.17 -19.27
CA VAL A 457 4.57 8.66 -17.91
C VAL A 457 3.79 7.61 -17.12
N LYS A 458 4.26 7.32 -15.90
CA LYS A 458 3.72 6.27 -15.04
C LYS A 458 3.21 6.84 -13.72
N LEU A 459 1.92 6.65 -13.49
CA LEU A 459 1.33 6.82 -12.17
C LEU A 459 1.23 5.45 -11.51
N GLN A 460 1.95 5.28 -10.40
CA GLN A 460 1.90 4.10 -9.57
C GLN A 460 1.03 4.36 -8.35
N LEU A 461 0.11 3.44 -8.08
CA LEU A 461 -0.76 3.46 -6.92
C LEU A 461 -0.27 2.41 -5.93
N VAL A 462 -0.16 2.81 -4.67
CA VAL A 462 0.10 1.91 -3.54
C VAL A 462 -1.08 1.90 -2.59
N ARG A 463 -1.02 1.03 -1.58
CA ARG A 463 -2.04 0.92 -0.54
C ARG A 463 -2.40 2.28 0.06
N ALA A 464 -3.61 2.36 0.61
CA ALA A 464 -4.05 3.58 1.26
C ALA A 464 -3.09 3.90 2.42
N SER A 465 -2.63 5.15 2.48
CA SER A 465 -1.70 5.64 3.48
C SER A 465 -2.28 6.87 4.16
N VAL A 466 -2.06 7.01 5.47
CA VAL A 466 -2.42 8.22 6.21
C VAL A 466 -1.14 8.79 6.76
N THR A 467 -0.37 9.55 5.97
CA THR A 467 0.85 10.17 6.48
C THR A 467 0.55 11.40 7.34
N ASN A 468 1.26 11.60 8.45
CA ASN A 468 1.25 12.87 9.20
C ASN A 468 2.04 13.95 8.45
N PHE A 469 2.09 15.13 9.06
CA PHE A 469 2.88 16.27 8.64
C PHE A 469 4.40 16.00 8.55
N GLU A 470 4.89 14.89 9.12
CA GLU A 470 6.29 14.43 8.99
C GLU A 470 6.48 13.36 7.90
N GLY A 471 5.42 13.03 7.15
CA GLY A 471 5.46 11.99 6.12
C GLY A 471 5.42 10.55 6.64
N LYS A 472 5.20 10.32 7.94
CA LYS A 472 5.08 8.99 8.57
C LYS A 472 3.63 8.52 8.56
N GLU A 473 3.36 7.25 8.29
CA GLU A 473 1.99 6.71 8.37
C GLU A 473 1.44 6.73 9.81
N VAL A 474 0.22 7.23 10.01
CA VAL A 474 -0.32 7.60 11.34
C VAL A 474 -1.62 6.93 11.72
N LEU A 475 -2.49 6.38 10.85
CA LEU A 475 -3.60 5.52 11.30
C LEU A 475 -4.42 4.73 10.24
N PHE A 476 -4.95 3.60 10.72
CA PHE A 476 -6.03 2.70 10.24
C PHE A 476 -5.76 1.71 9.09
N SER A 477 -5.11 2.08 7.99
CA SER A 477 -4.82 1.15 6.87
C SER A 477 -3.44 0.48 6.94
N SER A 478 -2.54 0.99 7.78
CA SER A 478 -1.15 0.55 7.92
C SER A 478 -0.84 -0.19 9.23
N MET A 479 -1.86 -0.51 10.03
CA MET A 479 -1.63 -1.21 11.30
C MET A 479 -1.09 -2.61 11.07
N LYS A 480 -0.02 -2.94 11.77
CA LYS A 480 0.61 -4.26 11.68
C LYS A 480 -0.40 -5.34 12.06
N THR A 481 -0.49 -6.36 11.23
CA THR A 481 -1.27 -7.57 11.49
C THR A 481 -0.55 -8.41 12.53
N CYS A 482 -1.31 -8.96 13.46
CA CYS A 482 -0.79 -9.77 14.54
C CYS A 482 -1.71 -10.95 14.82
N THR A 483 -1.10 -12.05 15.27
CA THR A 483 -1.83 -13.15 15.91
C THR A 483 -1.91 -12.93 17.42
N ASN A 484 -0.86 -12.30 17.98
CA ASN A 484 -0.80 -11.90 19.39
C ASN A 484 0.15 -10.73 19.65
N SER A 485 0.21 -10.29 20.90
CA SER A 485 0.98 -9.11 21.31
C SER A 485 2.49 -9.28 21.16
N SER A 486 3.00 -10.51 21.01
CA SER A 486 4.42 -10.76 20.72
C SER A 486 4.84 -10.25 19.34
N ALA A 487 3.90 -10.21 18.39
CA ALA A 487 4.11 -9.66 17.05
C ALA A 487 4.02 -8.13 17.00
N CYS A 488 3.73 -7.48 18.14
CA CYS A 488 3.57 -6.04 18.26
C CYS A 488 4.73 -5.38 19.01
N GLY A 489 4.83 -4.06 18.91
CA GLY A 489 5.84 -3.28 19.62
C GLY A 489 5.65 -3.27 21.14
N ILE A 490 6.64 -2.70 21.86
CA ILE A 490 6.67 -2.64 23.33
C ILE A 490 5.44 -1.97 23.96
N ASN A 491 4.92 -0.93 23.29
CA ASN A 491 3.77 -0.15 23.74
C ASN A 491 2.49 -0.52 22.97
N GLU A 492 2.45 -1.71 22.35
CA GLU A 492 1.31 -2.15 21.56
C GLU A 492 0.74 -3.49 22.09
N CYS A 493 -0.53 -3.72 21.77
CA CYS A 493 -1.29 -4.93 22.07
C CYS A 493 -1.94 -5.45 20.79
N CYS A 494 -2.01 -6.77 20.64
CA CYS A 494 -2.79 -7.35 19.55
C CYS A 494 -4.28 -7.40 19.91
N PHE A 495 -5.11 -6.73 19.10
CA PHE A 495 -6.56 -6.73 19.25
C PHE A 495 -7.22 -6.75 17.86
N ASN A 496 -8.18 -7.65 17.64
CA ASN A 496 -8.80 -7.89 16.33
C ASN A 496 -7.77 -8.11 15.20
N ASN A 497 -6.73 -8.91 15.48
CA ASN A 497 -5.61 -9.22 14.58
C ASN A 497 -4.80 -7.99 14.12
N ARG A 498 -4.82 -6.88 14.87
CA ARG A 498 -4.01 -5.68 14.59
C ARG A 498 -3.29 -5.21 15.84
N CYS A 499 -2.11 -4.63 15.67
CA CYS A 499 -1.36 -4.00 16.75
C CYS A 499 -1.93 -2.61 17.04
N TRP A 500 -2.35 -2.41 18.28
CA TRP A 500 -2.88 -1.15 18.81
C TRP A 500 -2.00 -0.63 19.92
N GLY A 501 -1.78 0.68 19.98
CA GLY A 501 -1.12 1.26 21.14
C GLY A 501 -1.89 1.00 22.45
N LYS A 502 -1.15 0.76 23.53
CA LYS A 502 -1.69 0.51 24.88
C LYS A 502 -2.48 1.71 25.44
N GLU A 503 -2.26 2.89 24.89
CA GLU A 503 -3.07 4.08 25.17
C GLU A 503 -4.50 3.99 24.61
N LEU A 504 -4.72 3.20 23.56
CA LEU A 504 -6.04 2.92 22.99
C LEU A 504 -6.64 1.62 23.54
N VAL A 505 -5.79 0.64 23.86
CA VAL A 505 -6.19 -0.66 24.41
C VAL A 505 -5.59 -0.82 25.80
N SER A 506 -6.42 -0.55 26.83
CA SER A 506 -6.01 -0.49 28.25
C SER A 506 -5.32 -1.74 28.80
N GLN A 507 -5.51 -2.91 28.18
CA GLN A 507 -4.82 -4.14 28.53
C GLN A 507 -4.76 -5.10 27.32
N CYS A 508 -3.60 -5.71 27.08
CA CYS A 508 -3.49 -6.75 26.06
C CYS A 508 -4.31 -7.98 26.51
N LEU A 509 -5.00 -8.65 25.59
CA LEU A 509 -5.83 -9.82 25.89
C LEU A 509 -5.06 -10.91 26.66
N GLU A 510 -3.77 -11.03 26.40
CA GLU A 510 -2.86 -12.03 27.00
C GLU A 510 -2.29 -11.60 28.36
N ASP A 511 -2.26 -10.30 28.62
CA ASP A 511 -1.80 -9.70 29.88
C ASP A 511 -2.99 -9.46 30.83
N ALA A 512 -4.22 -9.75 30.39
CA ALA A 512 -5.39 -9.82 31.25
C ALA A 512 -5.16 -10.94 32.26
N PRO A 513 -5.11 -10.67 33.58
CA PRO A 513 -5.17 -11.74 34.56
C PRO A 513 -6.44 -12.53 34.25
N THR A 514 -6.38 -13.86 34.32
CA THR A 514 -7.52 -14.77 34.18
C THR A 514 -8.49 -14.56 35.35
N ILE A 515 -9.11 -13.39 35.39
CA ILE A 515 -10.23 -12.99 36.20
C ILE A 515 -11.25 -12.48 35.17
N GLY A 516 -12.05 -13.39 34.64
CA GLY A 516 -13.02 -13.05 33.59
C GLY A 516 -13.53 -14.28 32.88
N ASN A 517 -14.75 -14.22 32.35
CA ASN A 517 -15.56 -15.32 31.81
C ASN A 517 -16.35 -16.16 32.81
N ARG A 518 -16.69 -15.62 33.98
CA ARG A 518 -17.69 -16.25 34.83
C ARG A 518 -19.07 -16.19 34.15
N ALA A 519 -19.77 -17.31 34.18
CA ALA A 519 -21.11 -17.43 33.61
C ALA A 519 -22.12 -16.68 34.49
N ILE A 520 -23.28 -16.33 33.91
CA ILE A 520 -24.42 -15.75 34.64
C ILE A 520 -24.73 -16.62 35.87
N GLY A 521 -24.90 -15.98 37.02
CA GLY A 521 -25.17 -16.64 38.32
C GLY A 521 -23.92 -17.03 39.13
N GLN A 522 -22.71 -16.98 38.55
CA GLN A 522 -21.48 -17.25 39.29
C GLN A 522 -21.05 -16.05 40.14
N ALA A 523 -20.40 -16.31 41.27
CA ALA A 523 -19.92 -15.27 42.17
C ALA A 523 -18.92 -14.35 41.46
N CYS A 524 -18.98 -13.05 41.69
CA CYS A 524 -18.09 -12.06 41.13
C CYS A 524 -17.80 -10.96 42.16
N SER A 525 -16.66 -10.31 41.99
CA SER A 525 -16.20 -9.18 42.78
C SER A 525 -16.13 -7.90 41.94
N THR A 526 -15.85 -8.05 40.64
CA THR A 526 -15.82 -6.95 39.67
C THR A 526 -16.57 -7.32 38.40
N ASP A 527 -16.98 -6.32 37.63
CA ASP A 527 -17.67 -6.54 36.35
C ASP A 527 -16.85 -7.33 35.34
N TYR A 528 -15.53 -7.13 35.36
CA TYR A 528 -14.60 -7.82 34.49
C TYR A 528 -14.51 -9.32 34.79
N ASP A 529 -14.98 -9.76 35.97
CA ASP A 529 -15.04 -11.18 36.31
C ASP A 529 -16.08 -11.93 35.44
N CYS A 530 -17.09 -11.23 34.89
CA CYS A 530 -18.26 -11.81 34.23
C CYS A 530 -18.19 -11.77 32.70
N THR A 531 -18.63 -12.85 32.04
CA THR A 531 -18.82 -12.90 30.56
C THR A 531 -19.69 -11.78 30.03
N SER A 532 -20.71 -11.38 30.79
CA SER A 532 -21.65 -10.29 30.47
C SER A 532 -21.12 -8.90 30.82
N ILE A 533 -19.90 -8.80 31.37
CA ILE A 533 -19.32 -7.56 31.92
C ILE A 533 -20.29 -6.92 32.95
N CYS A 534 -21.10 -7.77 33.60
CA CYS A 534 -22.02 -7.32 34.64
C CYS A 534 -21.98 -8.21 35.87
N CYS A 535 -21.29 -7.72 36.89
CA CYS A 535 -21.35 -8.17 38.25
C CYS A 535 -22.37 -7.32 39.01
N ASN A 536 -23.42 -7.96 39.53
CA ASN A 536 -24.36 -7.27 40.39
C ASN A 536 -23.81 -7.23 41.82
N ALA A 537 -23.31 -6.07 42.26
CA ALA A 537 -22.75 -5.91 43.59
C ALA A 537 -23.76 -6.16 44.74
N SER A 538 -25.07 -6.13 44.45
CA SER A 538 -26.11 -6.44 45.45
C SER A 538 -26.25 -7.95 45.70
N THR A 539 -25.96 -8.78 44.70
CA THR A 539 -26.02 -10.25 44.81
C THR A 539 -24.64 -10.89 44.85
N GLY A 540 -23.59 -10.15 44.50
CA GLY A 540 -22.23 -10.67 44.36
C GLY A 540 -22.10 -11.69 43.22
N THR A 541 -22.95 -11.62 42.19
CA THR A 541 -22.99 -12.61 41.10
C THR A 541 -23.12 -11.96 39.72
N CYS A 542 -22.64 -12.67 38.70
CA CYS A 542 -22.76 -12.26 37.31
C CYS A 542 -24.22 -12.23 36.86
N ALA A 543 -24.64 -11.15 36.21
CA ALA A 543 -25.99 -10.92 35.73
C ALA A 543 -26.00 -10.72 34.21
N VAL A 544 -27.14 -10.96 33.56
CA VAL A 544 -27.25 -10.88 32.09
C VAL A 544 -27.17 -9.42 31.62
N HIS A 545 -26.45 -9.16 30.54
CA HIS A 545 -26.46 -7.89 29.83
C HIS A 545 -26.34 -8.15 28.31
N ASP A 546 -27.42 -7.95 27.57
CA ASP A 546 -27.48 -8.15 26.12
C ASP A 546 -28.37 -7.08 25.45
N ASN A 547 -27.71 -6.21 24.70
CA ASN A 547 -28.33 -5.11 23.95
C ASN A 547 -28.84 -5.54 22.57
N LYS A 548 -28.56 -6.77 22.13
CA LYS A 548 -28.93 -7.28 20.79
C LYS A 548 -30.26 -8.02 20.76
N GLN A 549 -30.81 -8.39 21.93
CA GLN A 549 -32.13 -9.02 22.03
C GLN A 549 -33.26 -7.98 21.98
N SER A 550 -34.45 -8.41 21.57
CA SER A 550 -35.66 -7.58 21.55
C SER A 550 -36.78 -8.28 22.33
N PRO A 551 -37.15 -7.80 23.54
CA PRO A 551 -36.60 -6.64 24.25
C PRO A 551 -35.17 -6.89 24.78
N PRO A 552 -34.33 -5.84 24.94
CA PRO A 552 -32.98 -5.99 25.48
C PRO A 552 -33.03 -6.46 26.93
N VAL A 553 -32.11 -7.35 27.30
CA VAL A 553 -32.00 -7.88 28.67
C VAL A 553 -30.87 -7.14 29.36
N LEU A 554 -31.21 -6.17 30.20
CA LEU A 554 -30.24 -5.28 30.81
C LEU A 554 -30.03 -5.59 32.28
N CYS A 555 -28.77 -5.60 32.69
CA CYS A 555 -28.36 -5.91 34.05
C CYS A 555 -28.95 -4.97 35.12
N SER A 556 -29.30 -3.73 34.75
CA SER A 556 -30.09 -2.81 35.58
C SER A 556 -29.47 -2.52 36.96
N LYS A 557 -28.19 -2.10 36.97
CA LYS A 557 -27.46 -1.79 38.20
C LYS A 557 -28.05 -0.61 38.96
N SER A 558 -28.07 -0.72 40.28
CA SER A 558 -28.58 0.36 41.13
C SER A 558 -27.59 1.54 41.19
N PRO A 559 -28.07 2.77 41.43
CA PRO A 559 -27.18 3.90 41.70
C PRO A 559 -26.16 3.57 42.81
N GLY A 560 -24.92 4.01 42.62
CA GLY A 560 -23.78 3.71 43.51
C GLY A 560 -22.99 2.45 43.13
N GLN A 561 -23.45 1.63 42.19
CA GLN A 561 -22.69 0.49 41.67
C GLN A 561 -21.78 0.89 40.50
N PHE A 562 -20.68 0.16 40.30
CA PHE A 562 -19.77 0.38 39.17
C PHE A 562 -20.51 0.20 37.83
N CYS A 563 -20.16 0.96 36.80
CA CYS A 563 -20.74 0.84 35.46
C CYS A 563 -19.69 1.05 34.38
N VAL A 564 -19.91 0.39 33.25
CA VAL A 564 -19.10 0.56 32.03
C VAL A 564 -19.72 1.60 31.11
N ALA A 565 -21.06 1.60 31.01
CA ALA A 565 -21.84 2.57 30.23
C ALA A 565 -23.22 2.78 30.87
N LYS A 566 -23.96 3.80 30.43
CA LYS A 566 -25.28 4.17 30.98
C LYS A 566 -26.32 3.05 30.88
N GLU A 567 -26.22 2.20 29.86
CA GLU A 567 -27.13 1.07 29.62
C GLU A 567 -27.00 -0.02 30.70
N TYR A 568 -25.89 -0.04 31.45
CA TYR A 568 -25.70 -0.94 32.58
C TYR A 568 -26.44 -0.47 33.82
N CYS A 569 -26.78 0.82 33.89
CA CYS A 569 -27.52 1.40 35.00
C CYS A 569 -29.02 1.13 34.87
N ARG A 570 -29.72 1.05 36.00
CA ARG A 570 -31.16 0.88 36.05
C ARG A 570 -31.87 2.07 35.41
N LYS A 571 -32.93 1.81 34.63
CA LYS A 571 -33.86 2.86 34.19
C LYS A 571 -34.72 3.30 35.37
N GLU A 572 -34.85 4.61 35.56
CA GLU A 572 -35.77 5.21 36.52
C GLU A 572 -36.77 6.09 35.77
N ASN A 573 -38.03 6.06 36.23
CA ASN A 573 -39.06 6.89 35.65
C ASN A 573 -38.89 8.33 36.14
N ILE A 574 -38.50 9.22 35.25
CA ILE A 574 -38.43 10.65 35.52
C ILE A 574 -39.67 11.35 34.98
N ASN A 575 -40.19 12.31 35.75
CA ASN A 575 -41.33 13.10 35.32
C ASN A 575 -40.84 14.22 34.39
N GLN A 576 -41.08 14.08 33.09
CA GLN A 576 -40.68 15.04 32.08
C GLN A 576 -41.89 15.79 31.52
N CYS A 577 -41.86 17.11 31.61
CA CYS A 577 -42.94 17.99 31.16
C CYS A 577 -42.66 18.53 29.75
N PHE A 578 -43.67 18.50 28.89
CA PHE A 578 -43.63 19.02 27.54
C PHE A 578 -44.84 19.93 27.30
N ILE A 579 -44.66 20.97 26.48
CA ILE A 579 -45.78 21.72 25.91
C ILE A 579 -46.30 20.87 24.76
N VAL A 580 -47.52 20.35 24.87
CA VAL A 580 -48.12 19.47 23.86
C VAL A 580 -49.28 20.14 23.15
N LYS A 581 -49.41 19.91 21.85
CA LYS A 581 -50.56 20.40 21.08
C LYS A 581 -51.84 19.68 21.51
N THR A 582 -52.87 20.43 21.83
CA THR A 582 -54.18 19.92 22.29
C THR A 582 -55.27 20.01 21.24
N GLY A 583 -55.04 20.73 20.13
CA GLY A 583 -55.99 20.86 19.03
C GLY A 583 -55.93 22.24 18.39
N ILE A 584 -57.00 22.64 17.72
CA ILE A 584 -57.17 23.96 17.10
C ILE A 584 -58.47 24.54 17.66
N ASP A 585 -58.45 25.82 18.02
CA ASP A 585 -59.65 26.53 18.49
C ASP A 585 -60.62 26.82 17.32
N PRO A 586 -61.87 27.26 17.60
CA PRO A 586 -62.85 27.58 16.57
C PRO A 586 -62.44 28.69 15.59
N GLN A 587 -61.37 29.44 15.89
CA GLN A 587 -60.82 30.53 15.10
C GLN A 587 -59.60 30.10 14.27
N GLY A 588 -59.18 28.83 14.35
CA GLY A 588 -58.06 28.29 13.59
C GLY A 588 -56.70 28.41 14.30
N LYS A 589 -56.64 28.90 15.55
CA LYS A 589 -55.39 29.02 16.33
C LYS A 589 -55.06 27.68 17.00
N LYS A 590 -53.79 27.27 16.95
CA LYS A 590 -53.31 26.06 17.64
C LYS A 590 -53.44 26.26 19.14
N THR A 591 -53.98 25.26 19.82
CA THR A 591 -54.04 25.18 21.29
C THR A 591 -53.00 24.19 21.78
N CYS A 592 -52.39 24.46 22.93
CA CYS A 592 -51.41 23.62 23.57
C CYS A 592 -51.55 23.69 25.09
N ALA A 593 -51.00 22.70 25.80
CA ALA A 593 -50.97 22.66 27.25
C ALA A 593 -49.68 22.00 27.75
N LEU A 594 -49.21 22.41 28.92
CA LEU A 594 -48.13 21.70 29.61
C LEU A 594 -48.66 20.35 30.13
N ARG A 595 -48.04 19.25 29.68
CA ARG A 595 -48.32 17.88 30.15
C ARG A 595 -47.03 17.22 30.59
N CYS A 596 -47.07 16.52 31.71
CA CYS A 596 -45.93 15.78 32.23
C CYS A 596 -46.17 14.27 32.11
N TYR A 597 -45.14 13.55 31.66
CA TYR A 597 -45.16 12.11 31.46
C TYR A 597 -44.02 11.46 32.23
N ASN A 598 -44.25 10.24 32.72
CA ASN A 598 -43.20 9.42 33.31
C ASN A 598 -42.41 8.75 32.18
N VAL A 599 -41.17 9.18 31.98
CA VAL A 599 -40.26 8.67 30.94
C VAL A 599 -39.22 7.76 31.58
N PRO A 600 -39.09 6.48 31.16
CA PRO A 600 -38.07 5.58 31.67
C PRO A 600 -36.69 5.93 31.11
N THR A 601 -35.84 6.54 31.94
CA THR A 601 -34.52 7.07 31.53
C THR A 601 -33.40 6.35 32.27
N PHE A 602 -32.32 6.00 31.57
CA PHE A 602 -31.12 5.41 32.19
C PHE A 602 -30.45 6.40 33.13
N GLY A 603 -29.94 5.90 34.27
CA GLY A 603 -28.98 6.64 35.07
C GLY A 603 -27.67 6.91 34.30
N ASP A 604 -27.00 8.02 34.61
CA ASP A 604 -25.71 8.34 34.00
C ASP A 604 -24.60 7.47 34.61
N CYS A 605 -23.67 7.01 33.79
CA CYS A 605 -22.43 6.40 34.25
C CYS A 605 -21.34 7.48 34.37
N LYS A 606 -21.09 7.99 35.58
CA LYS A 606 -20.10 9.06 35.84
C LYS A 606 -18.98 8.50 36.70
N ASP A 607 -17.73 8.72 36.28
CA ASP A 607 -16.53 8.19 36.94
C ASP A 607 -16.60 6.68 37.21
N GLY A 608 -17.23 5.94 36.29
CA GLY A 608 -17.42 4.49 36.43
C GLY A 608 -18.47 4.09 37.46
N VAL A 609 -19.35 4.99 37.93
CA VAL A 609 -20.40 4.69 38.91
C VAL A 609 -21.78 5.14 38.40
N CYS A 610 -22.79 4.30 38.59
CA CYS A 610 -24.17 4.64 38.23
C CYS A 610 -24.68 5.77 39.13
N SER A 611 -25.15 6.84 38.51
CA SER A 611 -25.83 7.96 39.17
C SER A 611 -27.29 8.03 38.70
N PRO A 612 -28.23 8.51 39.54
CA PRO A 612 -29.62 8.68 39.13
C PRO A 612 -29.73 9.64 37.93
N PRO A 613 -30.70 9.42 37.03
CA PRO A 613 -30.93 10.35 35.92
C PRO A 613 -31.29 11.75 36.42
N VAL A 614 -30.78 12.77 35.76
CA VAL A 614 -31.11 14.16 36.07
C VAL A 614 -32.55 14.45 35.62
N VAL A 615 -33.39 14.97 36.52
CA VAL A 615 -34.74 15.42 36.18
C VAL A 615 -34.64 16.76 35.41
N PRO A 616 -35.13 16.83 34.16
CA PRO A 616 -35.12 18.08 33.40
C PRO A 616 -35.93 19.18 34.09
N GLU A 617 -35.53 20.44 33.91
CA GLU A 617 -36.32 21.58 34.36
C GLU A 617 -37.68 21.61 33.63
N ILE A 618 -38.72 22.00 34.36
CA ILE A 618 -40.07 22.15 33.80
C ILE A 618 -40.06 23.38 32.89
N PRO A 619 -40.46 23.25 31.60
CA PRO A 619 -40.57 24.40 30.71
C PRO A 619 -41.51 25.46 31.27
N ALA A 620 -41.11 26.72 31.20
CA ALA A 620 -41.99 27.83 31.51
C ALA A 620 -43.12 27.88 30.46
N PHE A 621 -44.38 27.84 30.90
CA PHE A 621 -45.54 27.84 30.02
C PHE A 621 -46.56 28.88 30.49
N ASP A 622 -46.79 29.90 29.65
CA ASP A 622 -47.86 30.89 29.83
C ASP A 622 -48.97 30.64 28.80
N PRO A 623 -50.14 30.11 29.21
CA PRO A 623 -51.24 29.82 28.30
C PRO A 623 -51.89 31.07 27.69
N SER A 624 -51.57 32.27 28.19
CA SER A 624 -52.12 33.54 27.68
C SER A 624 -51.24 34.21 26.62
N SER A 625 -50.02 33.71 26.40
CA SER A 625 -49.11 34.22 25.37
C SER A 625 -49.55 33.83 23.96
N ASP A 626 -49.41 34.76 23.01
CA ASP A 626 -49.70 34.50 21.59
C ASP A 626 -48.73 33.50 20.92
N THR A 627 -47.55 33.29 21.51
CA THR A 627 -46.51 32.36 21.05
C THR A 627 -46.45 31.07 21.88
N ALA A 628 -47.41 30.84 22.78
CA ALA A 628 -47.40 29.73 23.74
C ALA A 628 -47.24 28.33 23.12
N CYS A 629 -47.56 28.17 21.82
CA CYS A 629 -47.56 26.90 21.12
C CYS A 629 -46.45 26.76 20.05
N ASP A 630 -45.50 27.69 19.99
CA ASP A 630 -44.43 27.67 18.97
C ASP A 630 -43.45 26.49 19.17
N GLU A 631 -43.20 26.12 20.42
CA GLU A 631 -42.34 24.98 20.81
C GLU A 631 -43.15 23.71 21.15
N ALA A 632 -44.46 23.71 20.87
CA ALA A 632 -45.32 22.59 21.23
C ALA A 632 -45.04 21.34 20.38
N ILE A 633 -44.83 20.20 21.03
CA ILE A 633 -44.68 18.90 20.38
C ILE A 633 -46.04 18.19 20.23
N ASP A 634 -46.10 17.18 19.37
CA ASP A 634 -47.26 16.30 19.31
C ASP A 634 -47.27 15.35 20.53
N PRO A 635 -48.46 14.92 21.01
CA PRO A 635 -48.56 14.05 22.18
C PRO A 635 -47.81 12.73 21.94
N PRO A 636 -46.84 12.35 22.81
CA PRO A 636 -46.04 11.15 22.59
C PRO A 636 -46.90 9.88 22.61
N THR A 637 -46.75 9.01 21.60
CA THR A 637 -47.57 7.80 21.45
C THR A 637 -46.94 6.54 22.06
N LYS A 638 -45.63 6.54 22.36
CA LYS A 638 -44.90 5.47 23.07
C LYS A 638 -43.69 6.06 23.81
N PHE A 639 -43.48 5.64 25.05
CA PHE A 639 -42.22 5.84 25.79
C PHE A 639 -41.60 4.45 25.97
N GLN A 640 -40.49 4.14 25.29
CA GLN A 640 -39.79 2.85 25.37
C GLN A 640 -38.46 2.96 26.13
#